data_AF-L8LZ24-F1
#
_entry.id   AF-L8LZ24-F1
#
_cell.length_a   1.000
_cell.length_b   1.000
_cell.length_c   1.000
_cell.angle_alpha   90.00
_cell.angle_beta   90.00
_cell.angle_gamma   90.00
#
_symmetry.space_group_name_H-M   'P 1'
#
loop_
_entity.id
_entity.type
_entity.pdbx_description
1 polymer ?
#
loop_
_entity_poly.entity_id
_entity_poly.type
_entity_poly.pdbx_seq_one_letter_code
_entity_poly.pdbx_strand_id
1 'polypeptide(L)'
;MVLDTLNVIGRYQVEIPDGEEGGAEISAYDPDSQSLFVVNAFTNAIDILSLADPTNPSLVSSIELDTIDAGINSVAVSNGIVAAAVASDPTQDPGVVAFFDTSGTLLGQVTVGALPDMVTFTPDGTKVLVANEGEPGDDVDPVGSISIIELAEGVANATVTTAGFEAFDGLSEQLRSRGVRIFPDKTFAEDAEPEFITVSADGSTAYIVLQENNAVAVLDIAAGTITEIQPLGTKNYSPGTPQLTQYPWDLSGEVLGTTPAGQEILLGGLSGLFYEGTNENGQLQFIATPDRGPNGEPTDVDGDGLNERPFPLPDYQARLVRFTLDRETGEIAITQQINLFRQDGVTPITGLPNLQAGDPGSAYTDEEPVDLNGNPLDNDPFGADMESIVVAPDGTFWMSDEYRPAIYHFSADGVLIDRFIPIGTAAAGTDAGTFGTETIPEVYAQRRANRGFEGMALNTDNGLLYAFIQSPIDNPDITNTEASEQGLRSDENSRNSQVLRILELDPATGQPTGEYVYFLEGSAGVDKIGDAVYVGNGKFQVIERDSGTDTDSKKFIFEVDLTGATNILGTELSNATDADNALEGQTADELLALGVNAVSKTKILNLPSIGYLAGDKPEGLALLDDGSLAVINDNDFGLLDEPIPVDGSVPFNPDPTQTVLGIIEFDPLVLDASDEDGSINLQNYPIFGLFQPDAVASYEVDGATFYVTANEGDARDEDVRVADIILDPTVFPNAAELQDDAVLGRLEISAIDGDLDGDGDYDQLFAYGGRSFTIWDSRGNLVFDSGDELETITAQLFPNLFNSQGTIDSFDSRSNAKGIEPEGLVIGKIDDIPYAFVGLERIGGVIIYDISDPTDAEFVDYVNPTNENGDAIDIAPEGLTFISADDSPNGEPLLVIANEVSNTTTIYQAVLSDFDTDIFRFRSEVAGQSSYLYAGGDEAESIRANFADTFTEEGFAFTVSAEPQDDLIDLYRFRSEQGTYLYVGEDERNSINNNPNLAAVFTEEGRAFSVYGAGSGEATEFSRFRNLNNPNNYLYAAGAEAESIRNDFATTFVDEGAAFESEI
;
A
#
# COMPACT_ATOMS: atom_id res chain seq x y z
N MET A 1 10.65 -27.54 -6.52
CA MET A 1 11.81 -27.21 -5.68
C MET A 1 11.77 -25.71 -5.48
N VAL A 2 12.28 -25.21 -4.36
CA VAL A 2 12.38 -23.77 -4.10
C VAL A 2 13.82 -23.31 -4.32
N LEU A 3 14.00 -22.02 -4.61
CA LEU A 3 15.32 -21.42 -4.64
C LEU A 3 15.88 -21.33 -3.22
N ASP A 4 17.07 -21.89 -2.99
CA ASP A 4 17.79 -21.79 -1.72
C ASP A 4 18.83 -20.66 -1.78
N THR A 5 19.69 -20.67 -2.80
CA THR A 5 20.74 -19.65 -2.97
C THR A 5 21.20 -19.55 -4.43
N LEU A 6 22.07 -18.58 -4.72
CA LEU A 6 22.73 -18.41 -6.01
C LEU A 6 24.24 -18.72 -5.91
N ASN A 7 24.74 -19.53 -6.84
CA ASN A 7 26.18 -19.80 -6.97
C ASN A 7 26.77 -19.10 -8.19
N VAL A 8 27.85 -18.34 -8.01
CA VAL A 8 28.65 -17.84 -9.14
C VAL A 8 29.26 -19.02 -9.89
N ILE A 9 28.93 -19.16 -11.17
CA ILE A 9 29.48 -20.21 -12.04
C ILE A 9 30.41 -19.66 -13.13
N GLY A 10 30.24 -18.40 -13.53
CA GLY A 10 31.02 -17.77 -14.59
C GLY A 10 31.11 -16.27 -14.41
N ARG A 11 32.16 -15.66 -14.97
CA ARG A 11 32.35 -14.20 -14.98
C ARG A 11 33.12 -13.80 -16.23
N TYR A 12 32.65 -12.75 -16.89
CA TYR A 12 33.37 -12.05 -17.95
C TYR A 12 33.82 -10.69 -17.43
N GLN A 13 35.05 -10.30 -17.73
CA GLN A 13 35.63 -9.01 -17.34
C GLN A 13 35.93 -8.21 -18.60
N VAL A 14 35.42 -6.99 -18.67
CA VAL A 14 35.79 -6.05 -19.73
C VAL A 14 37.14 -5.43 -19.36
N GLU A 15 38.10 -5.44 -20.30
CA GLU A 15 39.42 -4.82 -20.09
C GLU A 15 39.36 -3.32 -20.42
N ILE A 16 39.14 -2.48 -19.42
CA ILE A 16 39.23 -1.00 -19.53
C ILE A 16 40.34 -0.44 -18.62
N PRO A 17 40.77 0.83 -18.80
CA PRO A 17 41.81 1.43 -17.94
C PRO A 17 41.39 1.47 -16.45
N ASP A 18 42.36 1.27 -15.55
CA ASP A 18 42.10 1.28 -14.09
C ASP A 18 41.36 2.57 -13.65
N GLY A 19 40.18 2.40 -13.03
CA GLY A 19 39.35 3.47 -12.48
C GLY A 19 38.41 4.14 -13.49
N GLU A 20 38.27 3.58 -14.69
CA GLU A 20 37.15 3.87 -15.60
C GLU A 20 36.00 2.87 -15.33
N GLU A 21 34.78 3.24 -15.70
CA GLU A 21 33.51 2.52 -15.45
C GLU A 21 32.69 2.45 -16.76
N GLY A 22 31.45 1.94 -16.72
CA GLY A 22 30.57 1.83 -17.90
C GLY A 22 30.95 0.71 -18.89
N GLY A 23 31.73 -0.28 -18.44
CA GLY A 23 32.15 -1.42 -19.28
C GLY A 23 31.11 -2.53 -19.39
N ALA A 24 30.13 -2.58 -18.49
CA ALA A 24 29.03 -3.55 -18.48
C ALA A 24 27.82 -3.00 -17.71
N GLU A 25 26.73 -2.70 -18.42
CA GLU A 25 25.52 -2.05 -17.89
C GLU A 25 24.28 -2.92 -18.19
N ILE A 26 23.36 -2.48 -19.04
CA ILE A 26 22.16 -3.27 -19.41
C ILE A 26 22.53 -4.52 -20.21
N SER A 27 21.88 -5.66 -19.90
CA SER A 27 22.06 -6.92 -20.62
C SER A 27 20.76 -7.55 -21.08
N ALA A 28 20.83 -8.36 -22.15
CA ALA A 28 19.70 -9.09 -22.70
C ALA A 28 20.14 -10.42 -23.32
N TYR A 29 19.38 -11.50 -23.12
CA TYR A 29 19.74 -12.86 -23.55
C TYR A 29 18.82 -13.42 -24.64
N ASP A 30 19.42 -14.00 -25.68
CA ASP A 30 18.69 -14.74 -26.72
C ASP A 30 18.91 -16.27 -26.58
N PRO A 31 17.87 -17.05 -26.26
CA PRO A 31 18.01 -18.49 -26.02
C PRO A 31 18.36 -19.30 -27.29
N ASP A 32 17.89 -18.86 -28.45
CA ASP A 32 18.11 -19.56 -29.72
C ASP A 32 19.60 -19.53 -30.16
N SER A 33 20.25 -18.38 -30.00
CA SER A 33 21.68 -18.20 -30.30
C SER A 33 22.60 -18.47 -29.10
N GLN A 34 22.05 -18.52 -27.88
CA GLN A 34 22.78 -18.59 -26.62
C GLN A 34 23.79 -17.43 -26.47
N SER A 35 23.38 -16.26 -26.95
CA SER A 35 24.16 -15.03 -26.90
C SER A 35 23.56 -14.08 -25.88
N LEU A 36 24.44 -13.52 -25.05
CA LEU A 36 24.14 -12.40 -24.17
C LEU A 36 24.67 -11.12 -24.82
N PHE A 37 23.82 -10.12 -24.93
CA PHE A 37 24.13 -8.79 -25.39
C PHE A 37 24.31 -7.90 -24.17
N VAL A 38 25.44 -7.22 -24.04
CA VAL A 38 25.77 -6.38 -22.89
C VAL A 38 26.15 -5.00 -23.40
N VAL A 39 25.52 -3.95 -22.87
CA VAL A 39 25.88 -2.56 -23.15
C VAL A 39 27.25 -2.27 -22.55
N ASN A 40 28.11 -1.68 -23.37
CA ASN A 40 29.44 -1.21 -23.01
C ASN A 40 29.51 0.28 -23.39
N ALA A 41 28.97 1.15 -22.55
CA ALA A 41 28.93 2.60 -22.77
C ALA A 41 30.33 3.19 -22.89
N PHE A 42 31.33 2.65 -22.18
CA PHE A 42 32.72 3.08 -22.27
C PHE A 42 33.26 3.04 -23.72
N THR A 43 32.91 2.01 -24.48
CA THR A 43 33.30 1.89 -25.90
C THR A 43 32.18 2.25 -26.88
N ASN A 44 31.01 2.67 -26.38
CA ASN A 44 29.81 2.91 -27.16
C ASN A 44 29.46 1.73 -28.09
N ALA A 45 29.35 0.55 -27.50
CA ALA A 45 29.13 -0.70 -28.21
C ALA A 45 28.20 -1.66 -27.45
N ILE A 46 27.75 -2.70 -28.16
CA ILE A 46 27.08 -3.86 -27.55
C ILE A 46 28.02 -5.06 -27.69
N ASP A 47 28.53 -5.56 -26.58
CA ASP A 47 29.33 -6.78 -26.53
C ASP A 47 28.43 -8.01 -26.66
N ILE A 48 28.78 -8.92 -27.57
CA ILE A 48 28.08 -10.19 -27.78
C ILE A 48 28.90 -11.29 -27.11
N LEU A 49 28.47 -11.72 -25.93
CA LEU A 49 29.06 -12.82 -25.20
C LEU A 49 28.37 -14.14 -25.55
N SER A 50 29.13 -15.22 -25.69
CA SER A 50 28.56 -16.57 -25.79
C SER A 50 28.36 -17.15 -24.39
N LEU A 51 27.15 -17.60 -24.10
CA LEU A 51 26.82 -18.36 -22.89
C LEU A 51 26.63 -19.86 -23.15
N ALA A 52 26.99 -20.37 -24.34
CA ALA A 52 26.88 -21.81 -24.63
C ALA A 52 27.60 -22.71 -23.60
N ASP A 53 28.61 -22.18 -22.92
CA ASP A 53 29.14 -22.68 -21.65
C ASP A 53 29.04 -21.55 -20.60
N PRO A 54 28.01 -21.54 -19.74
CA PRO A 54 27.78 -20.44 -18.81
C PRO A 54 28.85 -20.36 -17.72
N THR A 55 29.67 -21.41 -17.55
CA THR A 55 30.81 -21.38 -16.61
C THR A 55 32.03 -20.63 -17.14
N ASN A 56 32.05 -20.33 -18.44
CA ASN A 56 33.13 -19.62 -19.09
C ASN A 56 32.56 -18.70 -20.20
N PRO A 57 31.83 -17.63 -19.82
CA PRO A 57 31.34 -16.64 -20.76
C PRO A 57 32.51 -16.04 -21.54
N SER A 58 32.33 -15.80 -22.83
CA SER A 58 33.41 -15.27 -23.68
C SER A 58 32.90 -14.35 -24.78
N LEU A 59 33.63 -13.27 -25.03
CA LEU A 59 33.34 -12.34 -26.12
C LEU A 59 33.47 -13.00 -27.49
N VAL A 60 32.40 -12.92 -28.28
CA VAL A 60 32.34 -13.38 -29.67
C VAL A 60 32.70 -12.23 -30.62
N SER A 61 32.05 -11.09 -30.43
CA SER A 61 32.18 -9.86 -31.22
C SER A 61 31.51 -8.69 -30.50
N SER A 62 31.69 -7.48 -31.01
CA SER A 62 31.02 -6.28 -30.51
C SER A 62 30.34 -5.54 -31.67
N ILE A 63 29.18 -4.94 -31.39
CA ILE A 63 28.44 -4.06 -32.32
C ILE A 63 28.86 -2.63 -32.01
N GLU A 64 29.72 -2.06 -32.86
CA GLU A 64 30.18 -0.67 -32.72
C GLU A 64 29.10 0.32 -33.16
N LEU A 65 28.77 1.29 -32.31
CA LEU A 65 27.70 2.26 -32.57
C LEU A 65 28.21 3.65 -32.99
N ASP A 66 29.53 3.86 -33.06
CA ASP A 66 30.17 5.08 -33.60
C ASP A 66 29.64 5.54 -34.97
N THR A 67 29.15 4.61 -35.80
CA THR A 67 28.57 4.95 -37.11
C THR A 67 27.16 5.52 -37.04
N ILE A 68 26.55 5.49 -35.85
CA ILE A 68 25.23 5.99 -35.50
C ILE A 68 25.33 7.32 -34.71
N ASP A 69 26.55 7.78 -34.36
CA ASP A 69 26.92 9.13 -33.86
C ASP A 69 26.13 9.55 -32.59
N ALA A 70 26.11 8.66 -31.59
CA ALA A 70 25.17 8.68 -30.48
C ALA A 70 25.59 7.68 -29.38
N GLY A 71 25.29 7.92 -28.09
CA GLY A 71 25.60 7.05 -26.94
C GLY A 71 24.55 5.95 -26.72
N ILE A 72 24.95 4.74 -26.34
CA ILE A 72 24.07 3.60 -26.05
C ILE A 72 23.70 3.60 -24.57
N ASN A 73 22.41 3.43 -24.26
CA ASN A 73 21.93 3.33 -22.88
C ASN A 73 21.36 1.93 -22.59
N SER A 74 20.58 1.37 -23.52
CA SER A 74 19.87 0.11 -23.25
C SER A 74 19.82 -0.85 -24.45
N VAL A 75 19.71 -2.14 -24.14
CA VAL A 75 19.57 -3.23 -25.12
C VAL A 75 18.46 -4.20 -24.70
N ALA A 76 17.66 -4.64 -25.66
CA ALA A 76 16.68 -5.72 -25.47
C ALA A 76 16.72 -6.69 -26.65
N VAL A 77 16.27 -7.93 -26.43
CA VAL A 77 16.21 -8.94 -27.49
C VAL A 77 14.92 -9.74 -27.43
N SER A 78 14.30 -9.96 -28.59
CA SER A 78 13.15 -10.84 -28.74
C SER A 78 13.07 -11.38 -30.16
N ASN A 79 12.71 -12.65 -30.31
CA ASN A 79 12.54 -13.31 -31.61
C ASN A 79 13.75 -13.14 -32.56
N GLY A 80 14.97 -13.16 -32.02
CA GLY A 80 16.22 -12.98 -32.78
C GLY A 80 16.47 -11.55 -33.30
N ILE A 81 15.72 -10.56 -32.82
CA ILE A 81 15.92 -9.13 -33.10
C ILE A 81 16.46 -8.47 -31.84
N VAL A 82 17.64 -7.85 -31.95
CA VAL A 82 18.27 -7.04 -30.91
C VAL A 82 17.90 -5.58 -31.15
N ALA A 83 17.26 -4.92 -30.20
CA ALA A 83 16.95 -3.50 -30.22
C ALA A 83 17.91 -2.76 -29.28
N ALA A 84 18.43 -1.61 -29.73
CA ALA A 84 19.37 -0.78 -29.00
C ALA A 84 18.84 0.65 -28.91
N ALA A 85 18.70 1.19 -27.71
CA ALA A 85 18.32 2.59 -27.46
C ALA A 85 19.57 3.47 -27.50
N VAL A 86 19.60 4.44 -28.41
CA VAL A 86 20.82 5.16 -28.76
C VAL A 86 20.53 6.67 -28.81
N ALA A 87 21.07 7.41 -27.83
CA ALA A 87 20.89 8.84 -27.60
C ALA A 87 21.80 9.72 -28.47
N SER A 88 21.27 10.80 -29.05
CA SER A 88 22.06 11.67 -29.92
C SER A 88 23.14 12.48 -29.17
N ASP A 89 24.06 13.09 -29.91
CA ASP A 89 24.94 14.16 -29.42
C ASP A 89 24.58 15.49 -30.12
N PRO A 90 23.95 16.47 -29.41
CA PRO A 90 23.62 16.47 -27.98
C PRO A 90 22.43 15.55 -27.61
N THR A 91 22.32 15.15 -26.33
CA THR A 91 21.28 14.22 -25.84
C THR A 91 19.86 14.77 -25.94
N GLN A 92 19.72 16.11 -25.99
CA GLN A 92 18.43 16.80 -26.14
C GLN A 92 17.81 16.68 -27.55
N ASP A 93 18.59 16.26 -28.56
CA ASP A 93 18.05 15.98 -29.88
C ASP A 93 17.35 14.60 -29.90
N PRO A 94 16.43 14.32 -30.86
CA PRO A 94 15.83 13.01 -31.00
C PRO A 94 16.86 11.90 -31.27
N GLY A 95 16.85 10.86 -30.43
CA GLY A 95 17.67 9.66 -30.57
C GLY A 95 17.10 8.64 -31.56
N VAL A 96 17.65 7.42 -31.52
CA VAL A 96 17.24 6.32 -32.40
C VAL A 96 17.13 5.01 -31.65
N VAL A 97 16.24 4.13 -32.12
CA VAL A 97 16.35 2.70 -31.86
C VAL A 97 16.94 2.01 -33.08
N ALA A 98 18.08 1.37 -32.90
CA ALA A 98 18.75 0.56 -33.91
C ALA A 98 18.44 -0.93 -33.70
N PHE A 99 18.07 -1.61 -34.79
CA PHE A 99 17.71 -3.02 -34.78
C PHE A 99 18.77 -3.86 -35.47
N PHE A 100 19.24 -4.92 -34.81
CA PHE A 100 20.23 -5.86 -35.33
C PHE A 100 19.68 -7.28 -35.31
N ASP A 101 20.26 -8.17 -36.11
CA ASP A 101 20.13 -9.60 -35.84
C ASP A 101 21.12 -10.03 -34.75
N THR A 102 20.99 -11.26 -34.25
CA THR A 102 21.86 -11.81 -33.18
C THR A 102 23.33 -11.97 -33.59
N SER A 103 23.68 -11.77 -34.87
CA SER A 103 25.07 -11.72 -35.32
C SER A 103 25.67 -10.31 -35.34
N GLY A 104 24.89 -9.30 -34.94
CA GLY A 104 25.27 -7.89 -34.96
C GLY A 104 25.09 -7.21 -36.32
N THR A 105 24.30 -7.79 -37.24
CA THR A 105 24.03 -7.15 -38.54
C THR A 105 22.85 -6.19 -38.41
N LEU A 106 23.06 -4.91 -38.74
CA LEU A 106 22.00 -3.89 -38.74
C LEU A 106 20.87 -4.25 -39.72
N LEU A 107 19.65 -4.35 -39.20
CA LEU A 107 18.41 -4.61 -39.91
C LEU A 107 17.68 -3.31 -40.30
N GLY A 108 17.78 -2.28 -39.45
CA GLY A 108 17.17 -0.97 -39.66
C GLY A 108 17.27 -0.11 -38.40
N GLN A 109 16.79 1.13 -38.47
CA GLN A 109 16.66 2.01 -37.31
C GLN A 109 15.47 2.95 -37.51
N VAL A 110 14.92 3.44 -36.40
CA VAL A 110 13.86 4.46 -36.37
C VAL A 110 14.24 5.58 -35.42
N THR A 111 13.78 6.80 -35.68
CA THR A 111 13.93 7.94 -34.77
C THR A 111 12.87 7.86 -33.68
N VAL A 112 13.27 8.14 -32.44
CA VAL A 112 12.42 8.15 -31.24
C VAL A 112 12.55 9.52 -30.53
N GLY A 113 12.17 9.63 -29.26
CA GLY A 113 12.28 10.85 -28.46
C GLY A 113 13.74 11.22 -28.13
N ALA A 114 13.91 12.29 -27.36
CA ALA A 114 15.22 12.71 -26.85
C ALA A 114 15.67 11.79 -25.71
N LEU A 115 16.98 11.53 -25.61
CA LEU A 115 17.57 10.62 -24.63
C LEU A 115 16.78 9.29 -24.45
N PRO A 116 16.70 8.44 -25.49
CA PRO A 116 16.13 7.11 -25.37
C PRO A 116 16.98 6.30 -24.40
N ASP A 117 16.45 6.13 -23.19
CA ASP A 117 17.19 5.59 -22.08
C ASP A 117 17.00 4.07 -21.99
N MET A 118 15.76 3.63 -21.76
CA MET A 118 15.41 2.21 -21.67
C MET A 118 14.68 1.69 -22.93
N VAL A 119 14.94 0.43 -23.31
CA VAL A 119 14.18 -0.27 -24.37
C VAL A 119 13.68 -1.64 -23.91
N THR A 120 12.44 -2.00 -24.25
CA THR A 120 11.88 -3.34 -24.00
C THR A 120 10.90 -3.79 -25.08
N PHE A 121 10.66 -5.10 -25.18
CA PHE A 121 9.67 -5.68 -26.10
C PHE A 121 8.36 -5.96 -25.38
N THR A 122 7.23 -5.90 -26.10
CA THR A 122 6.00 -6.54 -25.62
C THR A 122 6.20 -8.05 -25.52
N PRO A 123 5.46 -8.78 -24.65
CA PRO A 123 5.63 -10.22 -24.46
C PRO A 123 5.55 -11.05 -25.75
N ASP A 124 4.74 -10.62 -26.73
CA ASP A 124 4.61 -11.27 -28.04
C ASP A 124 5.71 -10.89 -29.05
N GLY A 125 6.61 -9.97 -28.69
CA GLY A 125 7.68 -9.43 -29.51
C GLY A 125 7.24 -8.63 -30.73
N THR A 126 5.96 -8.22 -30.80
CA THR A 126 5.43 -7.47 -31.95
C THR A 126 5.63 -5.97 -31.83
N LYS A 127 5.89 -5.44 -30.63
CA LYS A 127 6.21 -4.04 -30.42
C LYS A 127 7.45 -3.87 -29.55
N VAL A 128 8.07 -2.71 -29.67
CA VAL A 128 9.14 -2.23 -28.80
C VAL A 128 8.70 -0.92 -28.15
N LEU A 129 8.87 -0.82 -26.84
CA LEU A 129 8.63 0.38 -26.05
C LEU A 129 9.97 0.99 -25.66
N VAL A 130 10.05 2.32 -25.65
CA VAL A 130 11.26 3.07 -25.36
C VAL A 130 10.91 4.23 -24.45
N ALA A 131 11.53 4.29 -23.28
CA ALA A 131 11.48 5.47 -22.42
C ALA A 131 12.43 6.51 -23.00
N ASN A 132 11.93 7.71 -23.24
CA ASN A 132 12.72 8.83 -23.74
C ASN A 132 12.70 9.86 -22.63
N GLU A 133 13.76 9.89 -21.85
CA GLU A 133 13.86 10.59 -20.57
C GLU A 133 13.65 12.10 -20.76
N GLY A 134 14.33 12.68 -21.75
CA GLY A 134 14.16 14.09 -22.08
C GLY A 134 14.89 15.05 -21.14
N GLU A 135 15.98 14.61 -20.51
CA GLU A 135 16.77 15.42 -19.57
C GLU A 135 17.15 16.83 -20.09
N PRO A 136 17.01 17.89 -19.25
CA PRO A 136 17.36 19.26 -19.61
C PRO A 136 18.84 19.45 -19.94
N GLY A 137 19.12 20.11 -21.07
CA GLY A 137 20.44 20.66 -21.40
C GLY A 137 20.57 22.15 -21.05
N ASP A 138 21.77 22.72 -21.23
CA ASP A 138 22.09 24.13 -20.95
C ASP A 138 21.09 25.16 -21.57
N ASP A 139 20.56 24.86 -22.75
CA ASP A 139 19.73 25.78 -23.56
C ASP A 139 18.37 25.20 -23.97
N VAL A 140 18.15 23.89 -23.85
CA VAL A 140 16.98 23.16 -24.37
C VAL A 140 16.56 22.10 -23.35
N ASP A 141 15.27 22.04 -23.11
CA ASP A 141 14.60 21.14 -22.16
C ASP A 141 13.53 20.38 -22.96
N PRO A 142 13.87 19.20 -23.51
CA PRO A 142 12.90 18.41 -24.25
C PRO A 142 11.85 17.82 -23.31
N VAL A 143 10.67 17.51 -23.85
CA VAL A 143 9.65 16.80 -23.06
C VAL A 143 9.95 15.30 -23.04
N GLY A 144 9.82 14.67 -21.88
CA GLY A 144 9.87 13.22 -21.77
C GLY A 144 8.71 12.55 -22.53
N SER A 145 8.91 11.30 -22.97
CA SER A 145 7.88 10.58 -23.73
C SER A 145 8.15 9.08 -23.83
N ILE A 146 7.14 8.30 -24.24
CA ILE A 146 7.28 6.87 -24.58
C ILE A 146 7.10 6.65 -26.07
N SER A 147 8.07 6.00 -26.71
CA SER A 147 7.99 5.64 -28.13
C SER A 147 7.57 4.18 -28.28
N ILE A 148 6.52 3.94 -29.06
CA ILE A 148 5.91 2.64 -29.35
C ILE A 148 6.20 2.28 -30.80
N ILE A 149 7.06 1.28 -31.01
CA ILE A 149 7.54 0.86 -32.32
C ILE A 149 6.85 -0.44 -32.72
N GLU A 150 6.04 -0.40 -33.77
CA GLU A 150 5.34 -1.58 -34.30
C GLU A 150 6.22 -2.38 -35.25
N LEU A 151 6.35 -3.69 -35.03
CA LEU A 151 7.23 -4.61 -35.77
C LEU A 151 6.48 -5.75 -36.47
N ALA A 152 5.14 -5.84 -36.43
CA ALA A 152 4.38 -6.93 -37.05
C ALA A 152 4.62 -7.09 -38.56
N GLU A 153 4.98 -6.01 -39.28
CA GLU A 153 5.34 -6.04 -40.71
C GLU A 153 6.88 -6.07 -40.94
N GLY A 154 7.64 -6.35 -39.88
CA GLY A 154 9.10 -6.43 -39.83
C GLY A 154 9.80 -5.08 -39.68
N VAL A 155 11.04 -5.10 -39.18
CA VAL A 155 11.91 -3.92 -38.91
C VAL A 155 11.95 -2.92 -40.07
N ALA A 156 12.01 -3.38 -41.31
CA ALA A 156 12.09 -2.50 -42.48
C ALA A 156 10.81 -1.65 -42.71
N ASN A 157 9.69 -2.03 -42.08
CA ASN A 157 8.42 -1.31 -42.14
C ASN A 157 7.99 -0.81 -40.76
N ALA A 158 8.92 -0.72 -39.80
CA ALA A 158 8.62 -0.28 -38.45
C ALA A 158 8.00 1.13 -38.44
N THR A 159 7.02 1.33 -37.59
CA THR A 159 6.36 2.64 -37.40
C THR A 159 6.39 3.03 -35.94
N VAL A 160 6.65 4.31 -35.67
CA VAL A 160 6.72 4.86 -34.31
C VAL A 160 5.46 5.65 -34.01
N THR A 161 4.87 5.40 -32.85
CA THR A 161 3.86 6.25 -32.20
C THR A 161 4.48 6.79 -30.90
N THR A 162 4.30 8.07 -30.59
CA THR A 162 4.83 8.67 -29.35
C THR A 162 3.66 8.99 -28.43
N ALA A 163 3.72 8.49 -27.20
CA ALA A 163 2.86 8.87 -26.10
C ALA A 163 3.60 9.93 -25.26
N GLY A 164 3.06 11.14 -25.19
CA GLY A 164 3.61 12.23 -24.38
C GLY A 164 2.75 12.52 -23.15
N PHE A 165 3.24 13.44 -22.32
CA PHE A 165 2.63 13.84 -21.04
C PHE A 165 1.85 15.15 -21.11
N GLU A 166 1.70 15.78 -22.29
CA GLU A 166 1.08 17.10 -22.43
C GLU A 166 -0.41 17.14 -22.04
N ALA A 167 -1.05 15.97 -21.91
CA ALA A 167 -2.41 15.86 -21.36
C ALA A 167 -2.50 16.24 -19.88
N PHE A 168 -1.37 16.25 -19.17
CA PHE A 168 -1.25 16.60 -17.75
C PHE A 168 -0.69 18.01 -17.54
N ASP A 169 -0.34 18.74 -18.60
CA ASP A 169 0.08 20.13 -18.48
C ASP A 169 -1.06 21.01 -17.95
N GLY A 170 -0.72 21.85 -16.96
CA GLY A 170 -1.70 22.70 -16.26
C GLY A 170 -2.50 21.98 -15.17
N LEU A 171 -2.12 20.75 -14.81
CA LEU A 171 -2.64 19.97 -13.68
C LEU A 171 -1.57 19.77 -12.59
N SER A 172 -0.55 20.63 -12.54
CA SER A 172 0.61 20.44 -11.67
C SER A 172 0.22 20.47 -10.20
N GLU A 173 -0.61 21.42 -9.78
CA GLU A 173 -1.10 21.46 -8.40
C GLU A 173 -2.02 20.28 -8.09
N GLN A 174 -2.84 19.87 -9.07
CA GLN A 174 -3.67 18.67 -8.91
C GLN A 174 -2.79 17.43 -8.66
N LEU A 175 -1.72 17.24 -9.43
CA LEU A 175 -0.80 16.12 -9.25
C LEU A 175 -0.01 16.21 -7.93
N ARG A 176 0.47 17.41 -7.54
CA ARG A 176 1.13 17.63 -6.24
C ARG A 176 0.22 17.25 -5.07
N SER A 177 -1.04 17.64 -5.12
CA SER A 177 -2.02 17.32 -4.07
C SER A 177 -2.27 15.81 -3.90
N ARG A 178 -1.90 15.00 -4.89
CA ARG A 178 -1.94 13.52 -4.86
C ARG A 178 -0.62 12.90 -4.38
N GLY A 179 0.45 13.69 -4.25
CA GLY A 179 1.78 13.24 -3.83
C GLY A 179 2.77 13.02 -4.99
N VAL A 180 2.49 13.54 -6.19
CA VAL A 180 3.47 13.56 -7.29
C VAL A 180 4.44 14.71 -7.06
N ARG A 181 5.74 14.41 -7.07
CA ARG A 181 6.79 15.42 -6.97
C ARG A 181 6.94 16.11 -8.31
N ILE A 182 6.95 17.43 -8.32
CA ILE A 182 7.11 18.23 -9.53
C ILE A 182 8.10 19.35 -9.22
N PHE A 183 8.96 19.75 -10.16
CA PHE A 183 9.88 20.85 -9.90
C PHE A 183 9.24 22.23 -10.20
N PRO A 184 9.67 23.31 -9.52
CA PRO A 184 9.16 24.64 -9.80
C PRO A 184 9.43 25.09 -11.24
N ASP A 185 8.55 25.96 -11.77
CA ASP A 185 8.68 26.63 -13.07
C ASP A 185 8.68 25.73 -14.34
N LYS A 186 8.31 24.44 -14.23
CA LYS A 186 8.17 23.48 -15.34
C LYS A 186 6.70 23.14 -15.62
N THR A 187 6.33 22.82 -16.87
CA THR A 187 5.11 22.03 -17.09
C THR A 187 5.35 20.57 -16.72
N PHE A 188 4.31 19.78 -16.46
CA PHE A 188 4.52 18.37 -16.12
C PHE A 188 5.21 17.60 -17.26
N ALA A 189 4.89 17.91 -18.53
CA ALA A 189 5.58 17.26 -19.65
C ALA A 189 7.06 17.61 -19.79
N GLU A 190 7.49 18.81 -19.36
CA GLU A 190 8.90 19.20 -19.27
C GLU A 190 9.60 18.60 -18.03
N ASP A 191 8.82 18.20 -17.03
CA ASP A 191 9.34 17.69 -15.76
C ASP A 191 9.37 16.17 -15.68
N ALA A 192 8.54 15.48 -16.47
CA ALA A 192 8.45 14.03 -16.48
C ALA A 192 9.62 13.41 -17.24
N GLU A 193 10.48 12.68 -16.52
CA GLU A 193 11.64 11.97 -17.03
C GLU A 193 11.41 10.46 -16.87
N PRO A 194 10.92 9.75 -17.92
CA PRO A 194 10.71 8.31 -17.84
C PRO A 194 12.02 7.52 -17.99
N GLU A 195 12.22 6.54 -17.11
CA GLU A 195 13.41 5.67 -17.06
C GLU A 195 13.07 4.23 -17.45
N PHE A 196 12.66 3.36 -16.52
CA PHE A 196 12.35 1.97 -16.83
C PHE A 196 10.87 1.70 -17.16
N ILE A 197 10.66 0.75 -18.08
CA ILE A 197 9.35 0.28 -18.51
C ILE A 197 9.18 -1.21 -18.19
N THR A 198 8.07 -1.59 -17.57
CA THR A 198 7.60 -2.98 -17.56
C THR A 198 6.26 -3.14 -18.28
N VAL A 199 6.02 -4.31 -18.85
CA VAL A 199 4.83 -4.60 -19.66
C VAL A 199 4.05 -5.75 -19.02
N SER A 200 2.76 -5.51 -18.76
CA SER A 200 1.82 -6.53 -18.30
C SER A 200 1.85 -7.79 -19.18
N ALA A 201 1.61 -8.96 -18.59
CA ALA A 201 1.78 -10.24 -19.29
C ALA A 201 0.89 -10.40 -20.53
N ASP A 202 -0.28 -9.73 -20.56
CA ASP A 202 -1.18 -9.71 -21.71
C ASP A 202 -0.75 -8.73 -22.83
N GLY A 203 0.26 -7.91 -22.56
CA GLY A 203 0.84 -6.94 -23.50
C GLY A 203 -0.05 -5.72 -23.77
N SER A 204 -1.05 -5.44 -22.94
CA SER A 204 -1.99 -4.33 -23.15
C SER A 204 -1.59 -3.03 -22.43
N THR A 205 -1.01 -3.16 -21.23
CA THR A 205 -0.60 -2.04 -20.38
C THR A 205 0.90 -2.08 -20.10
N ALA A 206 1.53 -0.91 -20.07
CA ALA A 206 2.88 -0.74 -19.54
C ALA A 206 2.89 0.22 -18.34
N TYR A 207 3.80 -0.04 -17.40
CA TYR A 207 4.08 0.79 -16.22
C TYR A 207 5.48 1.37 -16.38
N ILE A 208 5.60 2.69 -16.21
CA ILE A 208 6.83 3.43 -16.46
C ILE A 208 7.16 4.23 -15.19
N VAL A 209 8.35 4.04 -14.64
CA VAL A 209 8.79 4.85 -13.50
C VAL A 209 9.16 6.26 -13.94
N LEU A 210 8.83 7.23 -13.10
CA LEU A 210 9.22 8.63 -13.20
C LEU A 210 9.94 8.96 -11.88
N GLN A 211 11.24 8.66 -11.82
CA GLN A 211 11.98 8.54 -10.57
C GLN A 211 11.96 9.85 -9.77
N GLU A 212 12.31 10.98 -10.38
CA GLU A 212 12.36 12.28 -9.72
C GLU A 212 10.98 12.82 -9.37
N ASN A 213 9.95 12.36 -10.07
CA ASN A 213 8.55 12.66 -9.78
C ASN A 213 7.95 11.78 -8.68
N ASN A 214 8.68 10.74 -8.23
CA ASN A 214 8.21 9.75 -7.26
C ASN A 214 6.85 9.15 -7.67
N ALA A 215 6.73 8.78 -8.95
CA ALA A 215 5.49 8.37 -9.59
C ALA A 215 5.69 7.25 -10.61
N VAL A 216 4.58 6.62 -11.01
CA VAL A 216 4.52 5.67 -12.13
C VAL A 216 3.49 6.16 -13.15
N ALA A 217 3.87 6.24 -14.42
CA ALA A 217 2.96 6.47 -15.52
C ALA A 217 2.39 5.16 -16.05
N VAL A 218 1.09 5.16 -16.36
CA VAL A 218 0.39 4.00 -16.95
C VAL A 218 0.11 4.26 -18.42
N LEU A 219 0.57 3.37 -19.30
CA LEU A 219 0.39 3.45 -20.75
C LEU A 219 -0.59 2.39 -21.25
N ASP A 220 -1.66 2.82 -21.92
CA ASP A 220 -2.41 1.96 -22.83
C ASP A 220 -1.62 1.83 -24.14
N ILE A 221 -1.03 0.66 -24.37
CA ILE A 221 -0.12 0.39 -25.49
C ILE A 221 -0.87 0.45 -26.82
N ALA A 222 -2.13 0.01 -26.86
CA ALA A 222 -2.92 -0.04 -28.08
C ALA A 222 -3.43 1.36 -28.48
N ALA A 223 -3.82 2.18 -27.51
CA ALA A 223 -4.22 3.57 -27.72
C ALA A 223 -3.02 4.48 -27.99
N GLY A 224 -1.85 4.15 -27.44
CA GLY A 224 -0.64 4.97 -27.51
C GLY A 224 -0.75 6.24 -26.68
N THR A 225 -1.32 6.14 -25.49
CA THR A 225 -1.61 7.27 -24.60
C THR A 225 -1.32 6.92 -23.15
N ILE A 226 -0.66 7.83 -22.43
CA ILE A 226 -0.57 7.77 -20.97
C ILE A 226 -1.96 8.05 -20.39
N THR A 227 -2.47 7.12 -19.59
CA THR A 227 -3.83 7.16 -19.04
C THR A 227 -3.88 7.66 -17.60
N GLU A 228 -2.80 7.49 -16.84
CA GLU A 228 -2.74 7.85 -15.43
C GLU A 228 -1.29 8.14 -15.00
N ILE A 229 -1.14 9.06 -14.04
CA ILE A 229 0.07 9.22 -13.22
C ILE A 229 -0.30 8.78 -11.80
N GLN A 230 0.34 7.71 -11.35
CA GLN A 230 0.12 7.07 -10.05
C GLN A 230 1.18 7.59 -9.06
N PRO A 231 0.80 8.29 -7.98
CA PRO A 231 1.75 8.75 -6.98
C PRO A 231 2.19 7.59 -6.08
N LEU A 232 3.49 7.48 -5.80
CA LEU A 232 4.01 6.43 -4.91
C LEU A 232 3.82 6.77 -3.41
N GLY A 233 3.57 8.05 -3.10
CA GLY A 233 3.50 8.51 -1.71
C GLY A 233 4.87 8.45 -1.05
N THR A 234 4.93 8.26 0.27
CA THR A 234 6.19 8.25 1.01
C THR A 234 6.23 7.14 2.05
N LYS A 235 7.43 6.66 2.35
CA LYS A 235 7.70 5.79 3.50
C LYS A 235 7.88 6.65 4.74
N ASN A 236 6.97 6.56 5.71
CA ASN A 236 7.12 7.29 6.97
C ASN A 236 7.86 6.43 7.99
N TYR A 237 9.12 6.75 8.29
CA TYR A 237 9.93 5.92 9.18
C TYR A 237 9.42 5.96 10.64
N SER A 238 8.86 7.08 11.10
CA SER A 238 8.54 7.28 12.51
C SER A 238 7.45 6.35 13.05
N PRO A 239 6.20 6.36 12.55
CA PRO A 239 5.23 5.33 12.88
C PRO A 239 5.63 3.99 12.23
N GLY A 240 6.18 4.02 11.02
CA GLY A 240 6.60 2.82 10.28
C GLY A 240 5.43 2.06 9.66
N THR A 241 5.52 0.73 9.59
CA THR A 241 4.59 -0.11 8.83
C THR A 241 3.30 -0.40 9.61
N PRO A 242 2.11 -0.29 8.98
CA PRO A 242 0.84 -0.57 9.63
C PRO A 242 0.61 -2.08 9.83
N GLN A 243 0.14 -2.47 11.01
CA GLN A 243 -0.26 -3.83 11.38
C GLN A 243 -1.73 -3.87 11.80
N LEU A 244 -2.53 -4.70 11.13
CA LEU A 244 -3.97 -4.78 11.37
C LEU A 244 -4.33 -5.98 12.27
N THR A 245 -5.06 -5.72 13.35
CA THR A 245 -5.85 -6.75 14.06
C THR A 245 -7.34 -6.50 13.88
N GLN A 246 -8.07 -7.51 13.41
CA GLN A 246 -9.52 -7.40 13.14
C GLN A 246 -10.35 -8.10 14.22
N TYR A 247 -11.43 -7.46 14.65
CA TYR A 247 -12.38 -7.99 15.63
C TYR A 247 -13.79 -7.99 15.02
N PRO A 248 -14.21 -9.10 14.40
CA PRO A 248 -15.56 -9.23 13.86
C PRO A 248 -16.60 -9.22 15.00
N TRP A 249 -17.61 -8.36 14.88
CA TRP A 249 -18.62 -8.15 15.90
C TRP A 249 -19.89 -8.96 15.59
N ASP A 250 -20.25 -9.89 16.47
CA ASP A 250 -21.54 -10.58 16.42
C ASP A 250 -22.65 -9.73 17.06
N LEU A 251 -23.48 -9.11 16.21
CA LEU A 251 -24.66 -8.33 16.61
C LEU A 251 -25.97 -9.12 16.52
N SER A 252 -25.93 -10.45 16.35
CA SER A 252 -27.13 -11.29 16.16
C SER A 252 -28.15 -11.24 17.31
N GLY A 253 -27.72 -10.83 18.51
CA GLY A 253 -28.59 -10.64 19.67
C GLY A 253 -29.30 -9.29 19.74
N GLU A 254 -28.90 -8.32 18.93
CA GLU A 254 -29.27 -6.91 19.06
C GLU A 254 -30.34 -6.52 18.03
N VAL A 255 -31.58 -6.96 18.27
CA VAL A 255 -32.71 -6.64 17.37
C VAL A 255 -33.10 -5.17 17.47
N LEU A 256 -32.97 -4.44 16.36
CA LEU A 256 -33.34 -3.04 16.22
C LEU A 256 -34.85 -2.86 16.05
N GLY A 257 -35.48 -3.72 15.23
CA GLY A 257 -36.91 -3.68 14.95
C GLY A 257 -37.39 -4.86 14.11
N THR A 258 -38.67 -4.84 13.74
CA THR A 258 -39.28 -5.89 12.92
C THR A 258 -40.12 -5.30 11.79
N THR A 259 -39.88 -5.73 10.55
CA THR A 259 -40.61 -5.28 9.36
C THR A 259 -42.09 -5.68 9.42
N PRO A 260 -42.98 -5.06 8.63
CA PRO A 260 -44.38 -5.48 8.49
C PRO A 260 -44.55 -6.96 8.09
N ALA A 261 -43.59 -7.52 7.33
CA ALA A 261 -43.57 -8.95 6.97
C ALA A 261 -43.06 -9.88 8.09
N GLY A 262 -42.59 -9.34 9.22
CA GLY A 262 -42.13 -10.10 10.37
C GLY A 262 -40.63 -10.47 10.35
N GLN A 263 -39.82 -9.76 9.56
CA GLN A 263 -38.36 -9.95 9.55
C GLN A 263 -37.73 -9.07 10.63
N GLU A 264 -36.85 -9.63 11.45
CA GLU A 264 -36.05 -8.87 12.40
C GLU A 264 -34.90 -8.18 11.66
N ILE A 265 -34.68 -6.89 11.95
CA ILE A 265 -33.50 -6.15 11.52
C ILE A 265 -32.63 -5.93 12.75
N LEU A 266 -31.34 -6.21 12.62
CA LEU A 266 -30.36 -6.12 13.70
C LEU A 266 -29.78 -4.70 13.78
N LEU A 267 -29.11 -4.41 14.89
CA LEU A 267 -28.21 -3.28 14.98
C LEU A 267 -27.06 -3.47 13.97
N GLY A 268 -26.63 -2.37 13.37
CA GLY A 268 -25.58 -2.28 12.35
C GLY A 268 -25.41 -0.81 12.02
N GLY A 269 -24.95 -0.48 10.81
CA GLY A 269 -25.02 0.90 10.34
C GLY A 269 -23.93 1.82 10.87
N LEU A 270 -22.83 1.31 11.44
CA LEU A 270 -21.95 2.12 12.30
C LEU A 270 -21.02 3.05 11.49
N SER A 271 -21.34 4.34 11.46
CA SER A 271 -20.71 5.35 10.59
C SER A 271 -19.92 6.44 11.33
N GLY A 272 -19.60 6.25 12.62
CA GLY A 272 -18.73 7.17 13.35
C GLY A 272 -18.20 6.52 14.62
N LEU A 273 -16.98 6.86 15.02
CA LEU A 273 -16.30 6.20 16.14
C LEU A 273 -15.52 7.19 17.02
N PHE A 274 -15.64 7.04 18.34
CA PHE A 274 -14.82 7.79 19.29
C PHE A 274 -14.28 6.87 20.38
N TYR A 275 -12.98 6.98 20.67
CA TYR A 275 -12.31 6.26 21.74
C TYR A 275 -12.41 7.04 23.07
N GLU A 276 -13.02 6.44 24.09
CA GLU A 276 -13.26 7.06 25.40
C GLU A 276 -12.17 6.74 26.44
N GLY A 277 -11.15 5.98 26.06
CA GLY A 277 -10.07 5.53 26.94
C GLY A 277 -10.11 4.03 27.24
N THR A 278 -9.17 3.58 28.08
CA THR A 278 -9.09 2.20 28.56
C THR A 278 -9.64 2.10 29.99
N ASN A 279 -10.50 1.11 30.25
CA ASN A 279 -11.10 0.92 31.57
C ASN A 279 -10.14 0.25 32.58
N GLU A 280 -10.56 0.15 33.86
CA GLU A 280 -9.73 -0.44 34.93
C GLU A 280 -9.33 -1.92 34.70
N ASN A 281 -10.02 -2.63 33.81
CA ASN A 281 -9.73 -4.02 33.45
C ASN A 281 -8.83 -4.13 32.20
N GLY A 282 -8.39 -3.01 31.60
CA GLY A 282 -7.58 -3.01 30.38
C GLY A 282 -8.37 -3.10 29.08
N GLN A 283 -9.71 -2.99 29.12
CA GLN A 283 -10.53 -3.04 27.92
C GLN A 283 -10.67 -1.65 27.32
N LEU A 284 -10.52 -1.55 26.00
CA LEU A 284 -10.74 -0.30 25.26
C LEU A 284 -12.22 0.05 25.29
N GLN A 285 -12.55 1.33 25.43
CA GLN A 285 -13.92 1.84 25.46
C GLN A 285 -14.17 2.72 24.24
N PHE A 286 -15.27 2.46 23.56
CA PHE A 286 -15.65 3.22 22.37
C PHE A 286 -17.12 3.62 22.44
N ILE A 287 -17.46 4.67 21.70
CA ILE A 287 -18.82 5.04 21.37
C ILE A 287 -18.92 5.25 19.86
N ALA A 288 -19.94 4.65 19.25
CA ALA A 288 -20.24 4.79 17.84
C ALA A 288 -21.69 5.24 17.64
N THR A 289 -22.00 5.74 16.45
CA THR A 289 -23.37 6.02 16.03
C THR A 289 -23.71 5.14 14.83
N PRO A 290 -24.88 4.50 14.82
CA PRO A 290 -25.47 4.06 13.57
C PRO A 290 -25.94 5.26 12.75
N ASP A 291 -25.98 5.13 11.44
CA ASP A 291 -26.54 6.07 10.47
C ASP A 291 -28.06 6.33 10.68
N ARG A 292 -28.75 6.88 9.67
CA ARG A 292 -30.22 7.03 9.61
C ARG A 292 -31.07 5.77 9.82
N GLY A 293 -30.48 4.61 10.02
CA GLY A 293 -31.21 3.37 10.18
C GLY A 293 -31.47 2.66 8.84
N PRO A 294 -32.08 1.46 8.92
CA PRO A 294 -32.30 0.62 7.74
C PRO A 294 -33.12 1.37 6.69
N ASN A 295 -32.60 1.42 5.47
CA ASN A 295 -33.22 2.03 4.29
C ASN A 295 -32.86 1.19 3.05
N GLY A 296 -33.38 1.55 1.88
CA GLY A 296 -32.99 0.91 0.62
C GLY A 296 -32.93 1.88 -0.53
N GLU A 297 -32.62 1.36 -1.72
CA GLU A 297 -32.32 2.21 -2.87
C GLU A 297 -33.51 3.07 -3.33
N PRO A 298 -33.25 4.33 -3.76
CA PRO A 298 -34.31 5.21 -4.26
C PRO A 298 -35.01 4.58 -5.46
N THR A 299 -36.32 4.38 -5.36
CA THR A 299 -37.14 3.65 -6.33
C THR A 299 -38.44 4.39 -6.62
N ASP A 300 -38.83 4.50 -7.88
CA ASP A 300 -40.15 5.01 -8.30
C ASP A 300 -41.27 4.02 -7.94
N VAL A 301 -41.82 4.16 -6.73
CA VAL A 301 -42.81 3.23 -6.18
C VAL A 301 -44.22 3.46 -6.74
N ASP A 302 -44.53 4.68 -7.19
CA ASP A 302 -45.89 5.07 -7.60
C ASP A 302 -46.05 5.27 -9.12
N GLY A 303 -44.94 5.24 -9.87
CA GLY A 303 -44.86 5.33 -11.32
C GLY A 303 -44.97 6.76 -11.85
N ASP A 304 -44.74 7.78 -11.02
CA ASP A 304 -44.77 9.19 -11.43
C ASP A 304 -43.45 9.69 -12.06
N GLY A 305 -42.39 8.87 -11.98
CA GLY A 305 -41.08 9.13 -12.53
C GLY A 305 -40.11 9.81 -11.57
N LEU A 306 -40.47 9.99 -10.30
CA LEU A 306 -39.59 10.37 -9.21
C LEU A 306 -39.20 9.13 -8.41
N ASN A 307 -38.04 9.15 -7.77
CA ASN A 307 -37.60 8.06 -6.90
C ASN A 307 -37.91 8.41 -5.44
N GLU A 308 -38.50 7.47 -4.70
CA GLU A 308 -38.71 7.55 -3.26
C GLU A 308 -37.77 6.62 -2.50
N ARG A 309 -37.43 6.98 -1.25
CA ARG A 309 -36.55 6.20 -0.36
C ARG A 309 -37.40 5.32 0.58
N PRO A 310 -37.33 3.98 0.47
CA PRO A 310 -38.06 3.09 1.38
C PRO A 310 -37.38 2.95 2.75
N PHE A 311 -38.16 3.11 3.83
CA PHE A 311 -37.73 2.90 5.21
C PHE A 311 -38.40 1.67 5.82
N PRO A 312 -37.67 0.56 6.00
CA PRO A 312 -38.11 -0.62 6.73
C PRO A 312 -38.60 -0.37 8.16
N LEU A 313 -37.94 0.56 8.86
CA LEU A 313 -38.26 0.97 10.23
C LEU A 313 -38.45 2.49 10.31
N PRO A 314 -39.60 3.04 9.87
CA PRO A 314 -39.85 4.48 9.87
C PRO A 314 -39.83 5.13 11.26
N ASP A 315 -40.00 4.33 12.31
CA ASP A 315 -39.93 4.74 13.72
C ASP A 315 -38.56 4.45 14.36
N TYR A 316 -37.54 4.11 13.56
CA TYR A 316 -36.16 4.06 14.01
C TYR A 316 -35.80 5.37 14.71
N GLN A 317 -35.36 5.25 15.96
CA GLN A 317 -34.83 6.34 16.75
C GLN A 317 -33.31 6.31 16.68
N ALA A 318 -32.72 7.42 16.24
CA ALA A 318 -31.28 7.64 16.23
C ALA A 318 -30.70 7.45 17.64
N ARG A 319 -29.51 6.86 17.74
CA ARG A 319 -28.92 6.45 19.01
C ARG A 319 -27.40 6.39 18.95
N LEU A 320 -26.78 6.36 20.11
CA LEU A 320 -25.36 6.03 20.26
C LEU A 320 -25.21 4.63 20.87
N VAL A 321 -24.16 3.92 20.47
CA VAL A 321 -23.80 2.60 20.96
C VAL A 321 -22.44 2.70 21.64
N ARG A 322 -22.42 2.60 22.96
CA ARG A 322 -21.18 2.55 23.74
C ARG A 322 -20.82 1.10 24.02
N PHE A 323 -19.58 0.71 23.78
CA PHE A 323 -19.12 -0.66 23.89
C PHE A 323 -17.68 -0.74 24.39
N THR A 324 -17.24 -1.95 24.71
CA THR A 324 -15.85 -2.24 25.08
C THR A 324 -15.28 -3.33 24.20
N LEU A 325 -13.98 -3.24 23.90
CA LEU A 325 -13.19 -4.32 23.30
C LEU A 325 -12.19 -4.85 24.33
N ASP A 326 -12.22 -6.15 24.56
CA ASP A 326 -11.17 -6.90 25.24
C ASP A 326 -10.18 -7.46 24.21
N ARG A 327 -8.99 -6.84 24.10
CA ARG A 327 -8.00 -7.20 23.06
C ARG A 327 -7.46 -8.62 23.20
N GLU A 328 -7.42 -9.18 24.42
CA GLU A 328 -6.90 -10.53 24.65
C GLU A 328 -7.88 -11.61 24.18
N THR A 329 -9.18 -11.38 24.40
CA THR A 329 -10.22 -12.38 24.08
C THR A 329 -10.97 -12.10 22.77
N GLY A 330 -10.83 -10.88 22.24
CA GLY A 330 -11.63 -10.37 21.13
C GLY A 330 -13.10 -10.08 21.48
N GLU A 331 -13.49 -10.13 22.77
CA GLU A 331 -14.87 -9.89 23.18
C GLU A 331 -15.24 -8.41 23.00
N ILE A 332 -16.25 -8.14 22.15
CA ILE A 332 -16.91 -6.85 22.05
C ILE A 332 -18.25 -6.90 22.78
N ALA A 333 -18.45 -5.97 23.73
CA ALA A 333 -19.67 -5.93 24.55
C ALA A 333 -20.32 -4.54 24.56
N ILE A 334 -21.60 -4.46 24.17
CA ILE A 334 -22.40 -3.24 24.34
C ILE A 334 -22.60 -2.97 25.83
N THR A 335 -22.16 -1.80 26.28
CA THR A 335 -22.32 -1.36 27.66
C THR A 335 -23.52 -0.41 27.81
N GLN A 336 -23.86 0.34 26.76
CA GLN A 336 -24.97 1.28 26.78
C GLN A 336 -25.47 1.59 25.37
N GLN A 337 -26.79 1.73 25.20
CA GLN A 337 -27.39 2.43 24.06
C GLN A 337 -28.04 3.72 24.54
N ILE A 338 -27.76 4.84 23.88
CA ILE A 338 -28.23 6.19 24.26
C ILE A 338 -29.14 6.71 23.14
N ASN A 339 -30.44 6.76 23.39
CA ASN A 339 -31.40 7.26 22.41
C ASN A 339 -31.36 8.79 22.30
N LEU A 340 -31.50 9.31 21.08
CA LEU A 340 -31.46 10.75 20.81
C LEU A 340 -32.86 11.37 20.80
N PHE A 341 -33.01 12.47 21.53
CA PHE A 341 -34.26 13.20 21.72
C PHE A 341 -34.09 14.67 21.36
N ARG A 342 -35.19 15.31 20.96
CA ARG A 342 -35.26 16.77 20.78
C ARG A 342 -35.08 17.50 22.13
N GLN A 343 -34.99 18.82 22.07
CA GLN A 343 -34.80 19.70 23.25
C GLN A 343 -35.84 19.53 24.38
N ASP A 344 -37.01 18.95 24.08
CA ASP A 344 -38.02 18.64 25.10
C ASP A 344 -37.70 17.38 25.95
N GLY A 345 -36.69 16.62 25.55
CA GLY A 345 -36.21 15.40 26.20
C GLY A 345 -37.16 14.21 26.10
N VAL A 346 -38.19 14.27 25.24
CA VAL A 346 -39.20 13.21 25.12
C VAL A 346 -39.56 12.88 23.67
N THR A 347 -39.43 13.83 22.74
CA THR A 347 -39.71 13.59 21.33
C THR A 347 -38.48 12.95 20.68
N PRO A 348 -38.59 11.74 20.12
CA PRO A 348 -37.48 11.10 19.40
C PRO A 348 -36.99 11.93 18.22
N ILE A 349 -35.70 11.80 17.92
CA ILE A 349 -35.16 12.11 16.60
C ILE A 349 -35.14 10.81 15.81
N THR A 350 -35.79 10.82 14.66
CA THR A 350 -35.82 9.64 13.77
C THR A 350 -34.71 9.71 12.72
N GLY A 351 -34.53 8.62 11.97
CA GLY A 351 -33.68 8.63 10.77
C GLY A 351 -34.39 9.08 9.49
N LEU A 352 -35.60 9.65 9.59
CA LEU A 352 -36.28 10.14 8.40
C LEU A 352 -35.66 11.46 7.91
N PRO A 353 -35.70 11.74 6.59
CA PRO A 353 -35.19 12.99 6.04
C PRO A 353 -35.81 14.24 6.67
N ASN A 354 -35.03 15.32 6.71
CA ASN A 354 -35.33 16.52 7.50
C ASN A 354 -36.58 17.31 7.05
N LEU A 355 -36.50 17.94 5.88
CA LEU A 355 -37.51 18.88 5.38
C LEU A 355 -37.70 18.66 3.88
N GLN A 356 -38.91 18.94 3.40
CA GLN A 356 -39.27 18.90 1.99
C GLN A 356 -40.04 20.17 1.62
N ALA A 357 -39.32 21.30 1.55
CA ALA A 357 -39.94 22.63 1.48
C ALA A 357 -39.51 23.49 0.28
N GLY A 358 -38.93 22.89 -0.77
CA GLY A 358 -38.48 23.58 -1.98
C GLY A 358 -38.31 22.66 -3.18
N ASP A 359 -37.62 23.16 -4.21
CA ASP A 359 -37.16 22.32 -5.32
C ASP A 359 -36.00 21.40 -4.82
N PRO A 360 -35.79 20.24 -5.46
CA PRO A 360 -34.60 19.42 -5.22
C PRO A 360 -33.31 20.23 -5.39
N GLY A 361 -32.30 19.98 -4.53
CA GLY A 361 -31.03 20.75 -4.53
C GLY A 361 -30.99 21.95 -3.59
N SER A 362 -32.01 22.13 -2.74
CA SER A 362 -32.00 23.19 -1.70
C SER A 362 -31.69 22.63 -0.31
N ALA A 363 -31.19 23.48 0.61
CA ALA A 363 -30.87 23.12 2.01
C ALA A 363 -32.01 22.48 2.83
N TYR A 364 -33.23 22.51 2.33
CA TYR A 364 -34.45 22.06 3.00
C TYR A 364 -35.30 21.14 2.12
N THR A 365 -34.66 20.49 1.14
CA THR A 365 -35.23 19.42 0.32
C THR A 365 -34.23 18.28 0.28
N ASP A 366 -34.70 17.09 0.60
CA ASP A 366 -33.91 15.86 0.54
C ASP A 366 -34.73 14.76 -0.15
N GLU A 367 -34.41 13.51 0.15
CA GLU A 367 -35.13 12.33 -0.30
C GLU A 367 -36.56 12.28 0.24
N GLU A 368 -37.46 11.73 -0.58
CA GLU A 368 -38.87 11.54 -0.25
C GLU A 368 -39.06 10.17 0.44
N PRO A 369 -39.37 10.10 1.75
CA PRO A 369 -39.45 8.83 2.46
C PRO A 369 -40.79 8.11 2.22
N VAL A 370 -40.74 6.79 2.04
CA VAL A 370 -41.93 5.91 1.96
C VAL A 370 -41.82 4.70 2.90
N ASP A 371 -42.97 4.15 3.31
CA ASP A 371 -43.00 2.86 3.99
C ASP A 371 -42.81 1.68 3.02
N LEU A 372 -42.65 0.46 3.53
CA LEU A 372 -42.52 -0.76 2.71
C LEU A 372 -43.78 -1.16 1.92
N ASN A 373 -44.85 -0.37 1.99
CA ASN A 373 -46.04 -0.49 1.14
C ASN A 373 -46.14 0.67 0.12
N GLY A 374 -45.11 1.51 0.02
CA GLY A 374 -45.02 2.64 -0.90
C GLY A 374 -45.90 3.82 -0.49
N ASN A 375 -46.33 3.89 0.78
CA ASN A 375 -47.07 5.05 1.26
C ASN A 375 -46.07 6.15 1.67
N PRO A 376 -46.26 7.41 1.23
CA PRO A 376 -45.46 8.53 1.69
C PRO A 376 -45.47 8.69 3.20
N LEU A 377 -44.29 8.97 3.76
CA LEU A 377 -44.07 9.28 5.16
C LEU A 377 -43.89 10.80 5.34
N ASP A 378 -44.28 11.31 6.50
CA ASP A 378 -43.97 12.71 6.83
C ASP A 378 -42.46 12.81 7.16
N ASN A 379 -41.77 13.81 6.62
CA ASN A 379 -40.42 14.17 7.05
C ASN A 379 -40.37 14.46 8.57
N ASP A 380 -39.22 14.20 9.19
CA ASP A 380 -38.93 14.62 10.56
C ASP A 380 -38.07 15.89 10.52
N PRO A 381 -38.57 17.08 10.92
CA PRO A 381 -37.78 18.32 10.88
C PRO A 381 -36.48 18.33 11.69
N PHE A 382 -36.29 17.33 12.55
CA PHE A 382 -35.06 17.09 13.31
C PHE A 382 -34.42 15.74 13.01
N GLY A 383 -35.01 14.96 12.11
CA GLY A 383 -34.49 13.68 11.67
C GLY A 383 -33.09 13.85 11.09
N ALA A 384 -32.29 12.80 11.19
CA ALA A 384 -30.87 12.91 10.94
C ALA A 384 -30.31 11.62 10.40
N ASP A 385 -29.30 11.79 9.56
CA ASP A 385 -28.41 10.75 9.10
C ASP A 385 -27.08 10.94 9.82
N MET A 386 -26.95 10.28 10.96
CA MET A 386 -25.90 10.57 11.92
C MET A 386 -24.63 9.82 11.54
N GLU A 387 -23.60 10.56 11.12
CA GLU A 387 -22.32 9.99 10.64
C GLU A 387 -21.27 10.01 11.75
N SER A 388 -20.54 11.12 11.93
CA SER A 388 -19.44 11.20 12.89
C SER A 388 -19.91 11.57 14.31
N ILE A 389 -19.09 11.20 15.30
CA ILE A 389 -19.31 11.51 16.71
C ILE A 389 -18.01 11.97 17.39
N VAL A 390 -18.14 13.03 18.19
CA VAL A 390 -17.09 13.46 19.12
C VAL A 390 -17.65 13.62 20.53
N VAL A 391 -16.94 13.10 21.54
CA VAL A 391 -17.26 13.32 22.95
C VAL A 391 -16.50 14.53 23.47
N ALA A 392 -17.21 15.58 23.86
CA ALA A 392 -16.62 16.77 24.45
C ALA A 392 -16.07 16.48 25.87
N PRO A 393 -15.09 17.28 26.37
CA PRO A 393 -14.52 17.08 27.71
C PRO A 393 -15.52 17.15 28.88
N ASP A 394 -16.70 17.71 28.67
CA ASP A 394 -17.79 17.76 29.66
C ASP A 394 -18.75 16.57 29.58
N GLY A 395 -18.50 15.62 28.68
CA GLY A 395 -19.29 14.41 28.44
C GLY A 395 -20.51 14.62 27.53
N THR A 396 -20.66 15.78 26.90
CA THR A 396 -21.66 16.01 25.85
C THR A 396 -21.17 15.49 24.50
N PHE A 397 -22.08 15.31 23.54
CA PHE A 397 -21.78 14.72 22.23
C PHE A 397 -21.99 15.73 21.11
N TRP A 398 -21.03 15.81 20.18
CA TRP A 398 -21.16 16.52 18.92
C TRP A 398 -21.27 15.50 17.79
N MET A 399 -22.19 15.73 16.85
CA MET A 399 -22.47 14.80 15.74
C MET A 399 -22.80 15.54 14.44
N SER A 400 -22.42 14.95 13.30
CA SER A 400 -22.71 15.46 11.95
C SER A 400 -24.00 14.86 11.38
N ASP A 401 -24.49 15.43 10.27
CA ASP A 401 -25.70 15.00 9.57
C ASP A 401 -25.44 14.97 8.05
N GLU A 402 -25.64 13.81 7.42
CA GLU A 402 -25.46 13.64 5.97
C GLU A 402 -26.67 14.20 5.20
N TYR A 403 -27.89 14.17 5.74
CA TYR A 403 -29.07 14.72 5.05
C TYR A 403 -29.01 16.24 4.85
N ARG A 404 -28.31 16.95 5.71
CA ARG A 404 -28.00 18.35 5.45
C ARG A 404 -26.78 18.68 6.28
N PRO A 405 -25.82 19.46 5.76
CA PRO A 405 -24.67 19.85 6.55
C PRO A 405 -25.10 20.55 7.83
N ALA A 406 -25.17 19.80 8.92
CA ALA A 406 -25.65 20.27 10.22
C ALA A 406 -24.85 19.60 11.32
N ILE A 407 -24.77 20.30 12.44
CA ILE A 407 -24.02 19.86 13.60
C ILE A 407 -24.97 19.85 14.78
N TYR A 408 -25.08 18.71 15.44
CA TYR A 408 -25.94 18.49 16.58
C TYR A 408 -25.11 18.41 17.87
N HIS A 409 -25.62 19.04 18.92
CA HIS A 409 -25.05 18.95 20.27
C HIS A 409 -26.02 18.24 21.20
N PHE A 410 -25.64 17.11 21.77
CA PHE A 410 -26.47 16.35 22.71
C PHE A 410 -25.88 16.33 24.10
N SER A 411 -26.74 16.30 25.11
CA SER A 411 -26.33 15.97 26.47
C SER A 411 -25.86 14.51 26.56
N ALA A 412 -25.16 14.17 27.64
CA ALA A 412 -24.76 12.80 27.95
C ALA A 412 -25.94 11.79 28.02
N ASP A 413 -27.17 12.28 28.19
CA ASP A 413 -28.41 11.50 28.23
C ASP A 413 -29.12 11.46 26.86
N GLY A 414 -28.52 11.99 25.80
CA GLY A 414 -29.06 12.01 24.44
C GLY A 414 -30.12 13.10 24.18
N VAL A 415 -30.15 14.18 24.98
CA VAL A 415 -31.11 15.28 24.77
C VAL A 415 -30.45 16.41 23.99
N LEU A 416 -31.04 16.82 22.86
CA LEU A 416 -30.56 17.92 22.03
C LEU A 416 -30.44 19.20 22.86
N ILE A 417 -29.25 19.79 22.82
CA ILE A 417 -28.90 21.07 23.45
C ILE A 417 -29.03 22.15 22.38
N ASP A 418 -28.19 22.08 21.35
CA ASP A 418 -28.11 23.03 20.25
C ASP A 418 -27.95 22.30 18.91
N ARG A 419 -28.31 22.98 17.80
CA ARG A 419 -28.15 22.48 16.44
C ARG A 419 -27.74 23.64 15.53
N PHE A 420 -26.69 23.47 14.74
CA PHE A 420 -26.18 24.48 13.80
C PHE A 420 -26.43 24.03 12.37
N ILE A 421 -26.95 24.94 11.54
CA ILE A 421 -27.46 24.64 10.19
C ILE A 421 -27.08 25.76 9.21
N PRO A 422 -27.16 25.52 7.88
CA PRO A 422 -26.87 26.54 6.88
C PRO A 422 -27.84 27.72 6.96
N ILE A 423 -27.29 28.92 6.72
CA ILE A 423 -28.06 30.16 6.64
C ILE A 423 -29.10 30.05 5.51
N GLY A 424 -30.33 30.53 5.77
CA GLY A 424 -31.40 30.57 4.77
C GLY A 424 -32.48 29.52 4.96
N THR A 425 -32.32 28.59 5.90
CA THR A 425 -33.31 27.52 6.17
C THR A 425 -34.70 28.06 6.52
N ALA A 426 -34.82 29.24 7.15
CA ALA A 426 -36.10 29.91 7.39
C ALA A 426 -36.92 30.20 6.11
N ALA A 427 -36.28 30.23 4.93
CA ALA A 427 -36.94 30.42 3.65
C ALA A 427 -38.00 29.34 3.35
N ALA A 428 -37.94 28.19 4.02
CA ALA A 428 -38.95 27.13 4.02
C ALA A 428 -40.32 27.54 4.63
N GLY A 429 -40.48 28.79 5.06
CA GLY A 429 -41.76 29.35 5.51
C GLY A 429 -41.97 29.38 7.02
N THR A 430 -40.90 29.22 7.81
CA THR A 430 -40.90 29.30 9.28
C THR A 430 -40.04 30.46 9.79
N ASP A 431 -40.10 30.75 11.09
CA ASP A 431 -39.22 31.76 11.69
C ASP A 431 -37.78 31.24 11.79
N ALA A 432 -36.78 32.10 11.58
CA ALA A 432 -35.37 31.75 11.77
C ALA A 432 -35.11 31.22 13.19
N GLY A 433 -34.29 30.18 13.30
CA GLY A 433 -34.05 29.48 14.57
C GLY A 433 -35.01 28.32 14.86
N THR A 434 -36.06 28.11 14.05
CA THR A 434 -37.05 27.03 14.30
C THR A 434 -36.44 25.63 14.25
N PHE A 435 -35.50 25.40 13.34
CA PHE A 435 -34.90 24.08 13.08
C PHE A 435 -33.45 23.95 13.56
N GLY A 436 -32.93 24.97 14.24
CA GLY A 436 -31.52 25.12 14.56
C GLY A 436 -31.06 26.57 14.35
N THR A 437 -29.90 26.91 14.89
CA THR A 437 -29.27 28.22 14.71
C THR A 437 -28.59 28.27 13.35
N GLU A 438 -28.99 29.23 12.53
CA GLU A 438 -28.49 29.43 11.16
C GLU A 438 -27.14 30.16 11.17
N THR A 439 -26.03 29.41 11.15
CA THR A 439 -24.68 29.96 11.27
C THR A 439 -23.70 29.43 10.22
N ILE A 440 -23.94 28.24 9.67
CA ILE A 440 -23.12 27.63 8.62
C ILE A 440 -23.33 28.43 7.31
N PRO A 441 -22.27 28.65 6.49
CA PRO A 441 -22.41 29.41 5.24
C PRO A 441 -23.52 28.86 4.32
N GLU A 442 -24.21 29.75 3.60
CA GLU A 442 -25.38 29.39 2.78
C GLU A 442 -25.02 28.40 1.66
N VAL A 443 -23.79 28.45 1.14
CA VAL A 443 -23.33 27.59 0.03
C VAL A 443 -23.38 26.09 0.35
N TYR A 444 -23.24 25.68 1.62
CA TYR A 444 -23.37 24.28 2.05
C TYR A 444 -24.78 23.72 1.78
N ALA A 445 -25.77 24.60 1.53
CA ALA A 445 -27.10 24.21 1.07
C ALA A 445 -27.12 23.55 -0.31
N GLN A 446 -26.11 23.78 -1.15
CA GLN A 446 -26.01 23.30 -2.53
C GLN A 446 -25.40 21.90 -2.64
N ARG A 447 -25.29 21.17 -1.52
CA ARG A 447 -24.85 19.78 -1.55
C ARG A 447 -25.81 18.90 -2.36
N ARG A 448 -25.27 17.86 -2.99
CA ARG A 448 -26.09 16.78 -3.58
C ARG A 448 -26.97 16.16 -2.49
N ALA A 449 -28.21 15.78 -2.84
CA ALA A 449 -29.06 15.06 -1.90
C ALA A 449 -28.31 13.84 -1.32
N ASN A 450 -28.51 13.61 -0.04
CA ASN A 450 -27.71 12.68 0.75
C ASN A 450 -26.17 12.81 0.67
N ARG A 451 -25.59 14.02 0.73
CA ARG A 451 -24.12 14.23 0.76
C ARG A 451 -23.72 15.39 1.68
N GLY A 452 -24.04 15.26 2.96
CA GLY A 452 -23.86 16.31 3.98
C GLY A 452 -22.47 16.28 4.62
N PHE A 453 -22.42 16.59 5.92
CA PHE A 453 -21.17 16.41 6.66
C PHE A 453 -21.01 14.94 7.03
N GLU A 454 -19.84 14.39 6.74
CA GLU A 454 -19.48 13.01 7.10
C GLU A 454 -18.64 13.03 8.37
N GLY A 455 -17.36 13.40 8.25
CA GLY A 455 -16.39 13.40 9.33
C GLY A 455 -16.46 14.64 10.23
N MET A 456 -16.09 14.46 11.50
CA MET A 456 -15.98 15.54 12.46
C MET A 456 -14.86 15.31 13.47
N ALA A 457 -14.08 16.35 13.75
CA ALA A 457 -13.02 16.30 14.74
C ALA A 457 -13.09 17.49 15.71
N LEU A 458 -12.76 17.24 16.99
CA LEU A 458 -12.56 18.29 17.99
C LEU A 458 -11.06 18.51 18.20
N ASN A 459 -10.60 19.71 17.86
CA ASN A 459 -9.24 20.11 18.20
C ASN A 459 -9.14 20.31 19.72
N THR A 460 -8.44 19.42 20.39
CA THR A 460 -8.31 19.43 21.86
C THR A 460 -7.37 20.52 22.37
N ASP A 461 -6.59 21.17 21.50
CA ASP A 461 -5.66 22.23 21.88
C ASP A 461 -6.36 23.59 22.03
N ASN A 462 -7.35 23.87 21.17
CA ASN A 462 -8.07 25.13 21.15
C ASN A 462 -9.59 25.02 21.43
N GLY A 463 -10.15 23.81 21.36
CA GLY A 463 -11.57 23.53 21.60
C GLY A 463 -12.50 23.84 20.43
N LEU A 464 -11.99 24.00 19.21
CA LEU A 464 -12.78 24.22 17.98
C LEU A 464 -13.18 22.88 17.34
N LEU A 465 -14.35 22.87 16.71
CA LEU A 465 -14.84 21.73 15.92
C LEU A 465 -14.53 21.93 14.45
N TYR A 466 -14.18 20.85 13.76
CA TYR A 466 -13.96 20.78 12.32
C TYR A 466 -14.93 19.77 11.74
N ALA A 467 -15.68 20.16 10.71
CA ALA A 467 -16.61 19.30 9.99
C ALA A 467 -16.20 19.18 8.52
N PHE A 468 -16.22 17.97 8.00
CA PHE A 468 -15.78 17.62 6.65
C PHE A 468 -17.00 17.28 5.79
N ILE A 469 -17.18 17.99 4.67
CA ILE A 469 -18.23 17.63 3.72
C ILE A 469 -17.88 16.28 3.07
N GLN A 470 -18.85 15.39 2.91
CA GLN A 470 -18.60 14.04 2.41
C GLN A 470 -18.10 14.03 0.96
N SER A 471 -18.80 14.76 0.09
CA SER A 471 -18.51 14.88 -1.35
C SER A 471 -18.51 16.36 -1.76
N PRO A 472 -17.92 16.72 -2.91
CA PRO A 472 -18.02 18.08 -3.43
C PRO A 472 -19.48 18.54 -3.49
N ILE A 473 -19.74 19.78 -3.08
CA ILE A 473 -21.07 20.38 -3.22
C ILE A 473 -21.33 20.74 -4.70
N ASP A 474 -22.58 20.78 -5.10
CA ASP A 474 -22.96 21.04 -6.49
C ASP A 474 -22.98 22.55 -6.76
N ASN A 475 -21.79 23.12 -6.96
CA ASN A 475 -21.59 24.56 -7.07
C ASN A 475 -20.65 24.91 -8.25
N PRO A 476 -21.09 25.72 -9.24
CA PRO A 476 -22.39 26.38 -9.33
C PRO A 476 -23.53 25.39 -9.56
N ASP A 477 -24.60 25.53 -8.80
CA ASP A 477 -25.81 24.70 -8.96
C ASP A 477 -26.56 25.07 -10.25
N ILE A 478 -27.03 24.07 -11.00
CA ILE A 478 -27.91 24.25 -12.15
C ILE A 478 -29.22 23.50 -11.94
N THR A 479 -30.34 24.13 -12.29
CA THR A 479 -31.64 23.48 -12.11
C THR A 479 -31.78 22.25 -13.03
N ASN A 480 -32.56 21.27 -12.62
CA ASN A 480 -32.92 20.10 -13.45
C ASN A 480 -33.39 20.47 -14.87
N THR A 481 -34.08 21.60 -15.02
CA THR A 481 -34.53 22.08 -16.34
C THR A 481 -33.35 22.56 -17.18
N GLU A 482 -32.45 23.35 -16.60
CA GLU A 482 -31.27 23.85 -17.29
C GLU A 482 -30.31 22.71 -17.66
N ALA A 483 -30.10 21.76 -16.75
CA ALA A 483 -29.32 20.55 -17.01
C ALA A 483 -29.93 19.73 -18.16
N SER A 484 -31.23 19.46 -18.13
CA SER A 484 -31.92 18.73 -19.19
C SER A 484 -31.87 19.45 -20.55
N GLU A 485 -31.94 20.78 -20.58
CA GLU A 485 -31.80 21.56 -21.82
C GLU A 485 -30.39 21.47 -22.41
N GLN A 486 -29.38 21.24 -21.57
CA GLN A 486 -27.97 21.07 -21.95
C GLN A 486 -27.57 19.60 -22.16
N GLY A 487 -28.42 18.64 -21.78
CA GLY A 487 -28.12 17.21 -21.83
C GLY A 487 -27.18 16.75 -20.72
N LEU A 488 -27.16 17.47 -19.59
CA LEU A 488 -26.36 17.20 -18.39
C LEU A 488 -27.24 16.69 -17.25
N ARG A 489 -26.62 16.17 -16.19
CA ARG A 489 -27.26 15.99 -14.89
C ARG A 489 -27.30 17.32 -14.13
N SER A 490 -28.21 17.50 -13.18
CA SER A 490 -28.17 18.70 -12.33
C SER A 490 -26.93 18.67 -11.44
N ASP A 491 -26.58 17.49 -10.92
CA ASP A 491 -25.45 17.23 -10.01
C ASP A 491 -24.11 16.98 -10.73
N GLU A 492 -23.95 17.51 -11.94
CA GLU A 492 -22.80 17.25 -12.80
C GLU A 492 -21.51 17.90 -12.25
N ASN A 493 -21.59 19.09 -11.65
CA ASN A 493 -20.41 19.79 -11.14
C ASN A 493 -19.86 19.07 -9.91
N SER A 494 -20.74 18.72 -8.96
CA SER A 494 -20.36 17.92 -7.79
C SER A 494 -19.65 16.61 -8.18
N ARG A 495 -20.15 15.90 -9.20
CA ARG A 495 -19.60 14.59 -9.63
C ARG A 495 -18.25 14.66 -10.34
N ASN A 496 -17.94 15.79 -10.94
CA ASN A 496 -16.71 16.00 -11.70
C ASN A 496 -15.67 16.80 -10.92
N SER A 497 -15.99 17.24 -9.71
CA SER A 497 -15.10 18.01 -8.85
C SER A 497 -14.32 17.10 -7.91
N GLN A 498 -13.13 17.55 -7.51
CA GLN A 498 -12.35 16.97 -6.42
C GLN A 498 -12.32 17.90 -5.20
N VAL A 499 -13.02 19.04 -5.26
CA VAL A 499 -12.90 20.13 -4.30
C VAL A 499 -13.94 19.97 -3.19
N LEU A 500 -13.48 19.76 -1.96
CA LEU A 500 -14.25 19.67 -0.74
C LEU A 500 -13.90 20.84 0.17
N ARG A 501 -14.69 20.98 1.23
CA ARG A 501 -14.52 22.03 2.25
C ARG A 501 -14.46 21.44 3.64
N ILE A 502 -13.56 21.98 4.45
CA ILE A 502 -13.48 21.77 5.89
C ILE A 502 -14.01 23.03 6.56
N LEU A 503 -15.00 22.90 7.43
CA LEU A 503 -15.58 24.00 8.19
C LEU A 503 -15.08 23.96 9.64
N GLU A 504 -14.37 24.99 10.07
CA GLU A 504 -13.98 25.21 11.47
C GLU A 504 -15.01 26.09 12.17
N LEU A 505 -15.47 25.70 13.36
CA LEU A 505 -16.45 26.45 14.15
C LEU A 505 -16.14 26.48 15.65
N ASP A 506 -16.59 27.56 16.29
CA ASP A 506 -16.66 27.67 17.74
C ASP A 506 -17.90 26.90 18.26
N PRO A 507 -17.74 25.76 18.95
CA PRO A 507 -18.87 24.96 19.43
C PRO A 507 -19.77 25.71 20.42
N ALA A 508 -19.26 26.73 21.13
CA ALA A 508 -20.05 27.48 22.10
C ALA A 508 -21.07 28.42 21.44
N THR A 509 -20.83 28.82 20.19
CA THR A 509 -21.69 29.78 19.48
C THR A 509 -22.21 29.28 18.13
N GLY A 510 -21.63 28.20 17.60
CA GLY A 510 -21.86 27.69 16.26
C GLY A 510 -21.32 28.60 15.16
N GLN A 511 -20.60 29.67 15.49
CA GLN A 511 -20.05 30.59 14.49
C GLN A 511 -18.86 29.93 13.79
N PRO A 512 -18.84 29.89 12.45
CA PRO A 512 -17.64 29.53 11.71
C PRO A 512 -16.48 30.48 12.05
N THR A 513 -15.30 29.92 12.25
CA THR A 513 -14.04 30.65 12.48
C THR A 513 -13.01 30.38 11.39
N GLY A 514 -13.20 29.31 10.61
CA GLY A 514 -12.43 29.06 9.40
C GLY A 514 -13.17 28.18 8.39
N GLU A 515 -12.73 28.26 7.15
CA GLU A 515 -13.18 27.41 6.05
C GLU A 515 -11.96 27.16 5.15
N TYR A 516 -11.68 25.90 4.84
CA TYR A 516 -10.47 25.47 4.14
C TYR A 516 -10.80 24.56 2.97
N VAL A 517 -10.01 24.63 1.91
CA VAL A 517 -10.14 23.77 0.72
C VAL A 517 -9.42 22.46 0.95
N TYR A 518 -10.07 21.36 0.59
CA TYR A 518 -9.56 20.00 0.61
C TYR A 518 -9.72 19.39 -0.79
N PHE A 519 -8.70 18.74 -1.32
CA PHE A 519 -8.83 17.96 -2.56
C PHE A 519 -8.95 16.48 -2.23
N LEU A 520 -9.88 15.75 -2.84
CA LEU A 520 -9.86 14.29 -2.85
C LEU A 520 -8.62 13.79 -3.61
N GLU A 521 -8.16 12.57 -3.31
CA GLU A 521 -7.05 11.91 -4.01
C GLU A 521 -7.31 11.79 -5.51
N GLY A 522 -8.57 11.71 -5.93
CA GLY A 522 -8.94 11.98 -7.31
C GLY A 522 -8.80 10.80 -8.28
N SER A 523 -8.38 9.62 -7.81
CA SER A 523 -8.56 8.37 -8.56
C SER A 523 -10.03 8.09 -8.86
N ALA A 524 -10.28 7.38 -9.95
CA ALA A 524 -11.63 7.02 -10.36
C ALA A 524 -12.41 6.33 -9.23
N GLY A 525 -13.55 6.92 -8.85
CA GLY A 525 -14.47 6.38 -7.85
C GLY A 525 -14.19 6.79 -6.41
N VAL A 526 -13.04 7.39 -6.10
CA VAL A 526 -12.76 7.96 -4.77
C VAL A 526 -13.46 9.32 -4.68
N ASP A 527 -14.69 9.32 -4.17
CA ASP A 527 -15.59 10.49 -4.20
C ASP A 527 -16.20 10.87 -2.83
N LYS A 528 -15.75 10.22 -1.76
CA LYS A 528 -16.33 10.35 -0.41
C LYS A 528 -15.27 10.36 0.69
N ILE A 529 -15.52 11.18 1.71
CA ILE A 529 -14.96 11.06 3.05
C ILE A 529 -15.70 9.95 3.81
N GLY A 530 -14.99 9.23 4.69
CA GLY A 530 -15.59 8.28 5.65
C GLY A 530 -15.71 8.86 7.07
N ASP A 531 -14.60 9.25 7.69
CA ASP A 531 -14.58 9.91 9.00
C ASP A 531 -13.30 10.73 9.16
N ALA A 532 -13.20 11.50 10.25
CA ALA A 532 -12.00 12.25 10.60
C ALA A 532 -11.73 12.25 12.11
N VAL A 533 -10.45 12.21 12.50
CA VAL A 533 -10.01 12.35 13.90
C VAL A 533 -8.89 13.37 14.03
N TYR A 534 -8.87 14.13 15.13
CA TYR A 534 -7.79 15.07 15.43
C TYR A 534 -6.58 14.34 16.02
N VAL A 535 -5.37 14.61 15.51
CA VAL A 535 -4.14 13.95 15.96
C VAL A 535 -3.13 14.91 16.62
N GLY A 536 -3.49 16.18 16.81
CA GLY A 536 -2.64 17.20 17.45
C GLY A 536 -2.02 18.18 16.46
N ASN A 537 -1.55 19.33 16.96
CA ASN A 537 -0.82 20.35 16.18
C ASN A 537 -1.53 20.83 14.89
N GLY A 538 -2.88 20.86 14.88
CA GLY A 538 -3.62 21.26 13.69
C GLY A 538 -3.76 20.17 12.61
N LYS A 539 -3.35 18.93 12.93
CA LYS A 539 -3.41 17.79 12.03
C LYS A 539 -4.61 16.90 12.31
N PHE A 540 -5.09 16.25 11.25
CA PHE A 540 -6.21 15.31 11.28
C PHE A 540 -5.82 14.04 10.53
N GLN A 541 -6.44 12.93 10.87
CA GLN A 541 -6.48 11.77 9.98
C GLN A 541 -7.88 11.63 9.42
N VAL A 542 -7.96 11.38 8.11
CA VAL A 542 -9.21 11.41 7.36
C VAL A 542 -9.29 10.20 6.43
N ILE A 543 -10.43 9.50 6.45
CA ILE A 543 -10.70 8.41 5.51
C ILE A 543 -11.21 9.00 4.20
N GLU A 544 -10.61 8.58 3.08
CA GLU A 544 -11.15 8.76 1.73
C GLU A 544 -11.47 7.38 1.12
N ARG A 545 -12.58 7.26 0.40
CA ARG A 545 -13.02 5.95 -0.11
C ARG A 545 -13.67 5.97 -1.50
N ASP A 546 -13.42 4.89 -2.24
CA ASP A 546 -14.29 4.43 -3.33
C ASP A 546 -15.43 3.53 -2.80
N SER A 547 -16.28 3.01 -3.70
CA SER A 547 -17.38 2.08 -3.35
C SER A 547 -17.08 0.61 -3.73
N GLY A 548 -15.83 0.27 -4.06
CA GLY A 548 -15.44 -1.10 -4.35
C GLY A 548 -15.17 -1.91 -3.08
N THR A 549 -15.19 -3.23 -3.19
CA THR A 549 -14.99 -4.19 -2.08
C THR A 549 -13.82 -5.14 -2.28
N ASP A 550 -13.09 -4.97 -3.38
CA ASP A 550 -12.03 -5.89 -3.80
C ASP A 550 -10.69 -5.48 -3.18
N THR A 551 -9.67 -6.34 -3.25
CA THR A 551 -8.37 -6.13 -2.57
C THR A 551 -7.60 -4.92 -3.08
N ASP A 552 -7.84 -4.51 -4.32
CA ASP A 552 -7.22 -3.34 -4.93
C ASP A 552 -8.03 -2.05 -4.71
N SER A 553 -9.13 -2.10 -3.94
CA SER A 553 -9.97 -0.91 -3.68
C SER A 553 -9.22 0.19 -2.93
N LYS A 554 -9.66 1.43 -3.17
CA LYS A 554 -9.04 2.62 -2.61
C LYS A 554 -9.85 3.10 -1.40
N LYS A 555 -9.33 2.83 -0.20
CA LYS A 555 -9.87 3.21 1.11
C LYS A 555 -8.71 3.78 1.94
N PHE A 556 -8.30 4.99 1.60
CA PHE A 556 -7.11 5.60 2.15
C PHE A 556 -7.37 6.24 3.51
N ILE A 557 -6.36 6.23 4.37
CA ILE A 557 -6.26 7.15 5.49
C ILE A 557 -5.16 8.15 5.15
N PHE A 558 -5.50 9.44 5.19
CA PHE A 558 -4.57 10.55 5.00
C PHE A 558 -4.35 11.29 6.32
N GLU A 559 -3.11 11.68 6.61
CA GLU A 559 -2.85 12.81 7.51
C GLU A 559 -3.07 14.11 6.74
N VAL A 560 -3.80 15.05 7.33
CA VAL A 560 -4.20 16.33 6.76
C VAL A 560 -3.71 17.43 7.67
N ASP A 561 -2.93 18.37 7.13
CA ASP A 561 -2.33 19.49 7.86
C ASP A 561 -2.91 20.83 7.36
N LEU A 562 -3.32 21.68 8.29
CA LEU A 562 -3.84 23.03 8.00
C LEU A 562 -2.74 24.09 7.88
N THR A 563 -1.49 23.74 8.16
CA THR A 563 -0.32 24.63 8.02
C THR A 563 -0.22 25.11 6.57
N GLY A 564 -0.03 26.42 6.37
CA GLY A 564 -0.04 27.06 5.03
C GLY A 564 -1.40 27.18 4.32
N ALA A 565 -2.44 26.48 4.79
CA ALA A 565 -3.75 26.47 4.14
C ALA A 565 -4.46 27.83 4.22
N THR A 566 -5.12 28.21 3.13
CA THR A 566 -5.84 29.49 3.07
C THR A 566 -7.21 29.38 3.75
N ASN A 567 -7.40 30.13 4.83
CA ASN A 567 -8.74 30.31 5.40
C ASN A 567 -9.58 31.23 4.49
N ILE A 568 -10.50 30.64 3.73
CA ILE A 568 -11.34 31.36 2.77
C ILE A 568 -12.57 32.01 3.41
N LEU A 569 -12.85 31.76 4.69
CA LEU A 569 -14.06 32.23 5.35
C LEU A 569 -14.18 33.76 5.29
N GLY A 570 -15.33 34.24 4.81
CA GLY A 570 -15.62 35.68 4.71
C GLY A 570 -14.95 36.39 3.54
N THR A 571 -14.20 35.67 2.69
CA THR A 571 -13.78 36.15 1.37
C THR A 571 -14.93 36.10 0.36
N GLU A 572 -14.74 36.65 -0.85
CA GLU A 572 -15.72 36.53 -1.93
C GLU A 572 -15.88 35.08 -2.41
N LEU A 573 -14.86 34.24 -2.24
CA LEU A 573 -14.85 32.83 -2.68
C LEU A 573 -15.71 31.92 -1.79
N SER A 574 -15.72 32.15 -0.47
CA SER A 574 -16.46 31.33 0.51
C SER A 574 -17.95 31.16 0.18
N ASN A 575 -18.60 32.18 -0.41
CA ASN A 575 -20.02 32.10 -0.79
C ASN A 575 -20.24 32.30 -2.30
N ALA A 576 -19.19 32.14 -3.12
CA ALA A 576 -19.32 32.27 -4.57
C ALA A 576 -20.17 31.13 -5.13
N THR A 577 -21.08 31.48 -6.03
CA THR A 577 -22.00 30.55 -6.71
C THR A 577 -22.03 30.74 -8.22
N ASP A 578 -21.20 31.63 -8.74
CA ASP A 578 -21.03 31.83 -10.17
C ASP A 578 -19.86 30.97 -10.70
N ALA A 579 -19.95 30.58 -11.97
CA ALA A 579 -18.98 29.69 -12.59
C ALA A 579 -17.54 30.21 -12.59
N ASP A 580 -17.31 31.53 -12.46
CA ASP A 580 -15.96 32.08 -12.47
C ASP A 580 -15.26 31.99 -11.09
N ASN A 581 -16.00 31.78 -9.99
CA ASN A 581 -15.47 31.87 -8.62
C ASN A 581 -15.92 30.73 -7.68
N ALA A 582 -16.92 29.94 -8.07
CA ALA A 582 -17.36 28.76 -7.32
C ALA A 582 -16.22 27.73 -7.28
N LEU A 583 -15.82 27.31 -6.07
CA LEU A 583 -14.63 26.48 -5.86
C LEU A 583 -14.74 25.12 -6.56
N GLU A 584 -15.92 24.52 -6.50
CA GLU A 584 -16.17 23.17 -6.99
C GLU A 584 -16.18 23.09 -8.53
N GLY A 585 -16.26 24.23 -9.22
CA GLY A 585 -16.08 24.33 -10.66
C GLY A 585 -14.64 24.58 -11.12
N GLN A 586 -13.67 24.66 -10.21
CA GLN A 586 -12.26 24.98 -10.51
C GLN A 586 -11.38 23.74 -10.36
N THR A 587 -10.27 23.71 -11.11
CA THR A 587 -9.16 22.79 -10.83
C THR A 587 -8.30 23.28 -9.66
N ALA A 588 -7.43 22.41 -9.16
CA ALA A 588 -6.48 22.77 -8.12
C ALA A 588 -5.55 23.92 -8.56
N ASP A 589 -5.04 23.87 -9.80
CA ASP A 589 -4.20 24.93 -10.38
C ASP A 589 -4.92 26.27 -10.53
N GLU A 590 -6.21 26.25 -10.89
CA GLU A 590 -7.03 27.46 -10.96
C GLU A 590 -7.25 28.09 -9.57
N LEU A 591 -7.42 27.27 -8.54
CA LEU A 591 -7.55 27.73 -7.15
C LEU A 591 -6.25 28.32 -6.61
N LEU A 592 -5.11 27.68 -6.90
CA LEU A 592 -3.80 28.23 -6.57
C LEU A 592 -3.59 29.59 -7.26
N ALA A 593 -4.00 29.73 -8.52
CA ALA A 593 -3.95 31.01 -9.25
C ALA A 593 -4.87 32.10 -8.65
N LEU A 594 -5.93 31.71 -7.94
CA LEU A 594 -6.78 32.61 -7.14
C LEU A 594 -6.19 32.93 -5.75
N GLY A 595 -5.03 32.35 -5.41
CA GLY A 595 -4.34 32.52 -4.13
C GLY A 595 -4.96 31.68 -3.02
N VAL A 596 -5.57 30.54 -3.36
CA VAL A 596 -6.11 29.57 -2.41
C VAL A 596 -5.16 28.38 -2.34
N ASN A 597 -4.41 28.28 -1.25
CA ASN A 597 -3.69 27.06 -0.90
C ASN A 597 -4.68 26.12 -0.20
N ALA A 598 -4.80 24.89 -0.71
CA ALA A 598 -5.52 23.82 -0.03
C ALA A 598 -4.74 23.33 1.19
N VAL A 599 -5.36 22.44 1.96
CA VAL A 599 -4.67 21.71 3.04
C VAL A 599 -3.66 20.71 2.45
N SER A 600 -2.54 20.53 3.14
CA SER A 600 -1.54 19.51 2.77
C SER A 600 -2.03 18.13 3.21
N LYS A 601 -1.73 17.10 2.42
CA LYS A 601 -2.09 15.71 2.74
C LYS A 601 -0.90 14.78 2.57
N THR A 602 -0.76 13.83 3.48
CA THR A 602 0.20 12.72 3.38
C THR A 602 -0.57 11.40 3.51
N LYS A 603 -0.40 10.50 2.54
CA LYS A 603 -1.03 9.16 2.59
C LYS A 603 -0.38 8.36 3.71
N ILE A 604 -1.18 7.82 4.63
CA ILE A 604 -0.69 6.96 5.73
C ILE A 604 -0.77 5.50 5.32
N LEU A 605 -1.93 5.06 4.83
CA LEU A 605 -2.15 3.68 4.38
C LEU A 605 -3.39 3.57 3.47
N ASN A 606 -3.54 2.39 2.87
CA ASN A 606 -4.78 1.93 2.23
C ASN A 606 -5.33 0.73 3.01
N LEU A 607 -6.60 0.76 3.42
CA LEU A 607 -7.19 -0.26 4.29
C LEU A 607 -7.21 -1.67 3.65
N PRO A 608 -7.64 -1.87 2.38
CA PRO A 608 -7.54 -3.15 1.69
C PRO A 608 -6.12 -3.70 1.60
N SER A 609 -5.12 -2.85 1.41
CA SER A 609 -3.71 -3.26 1.32
C SER A 609 -3.19 -3.92 2.60
N ILE A 610 -3.76 -3.59 3.76
CA ILE A 610 -3.41 -4.20 5.05
C ILE A 610 -4.43 -5.27 5.48
N GLY A 611 -5.30 -5.72 4.58
CA GLY A 611 -6.27 -6.79 4.80
C GLY A 611 -7.61 -6.37 5.41
N TYR A 612 -7.91 -5.07 5.56
CA TYR A 612 -9.21 -4.60 6.05
C TYR A 612 -10.24 -4.58 4.90
N LEU A 613 -10.98 -5.68 4.74
CA LEU A 613 -11.99 -5.90 3.69
C LEU A 613 -13.42 -5.94 4.24
N ALA A 614 -13.72 -5.12 5.25
CA ALA A 614 -15.02 -5.08 5.92
C ALA A 614 -16.09 -4.29 5.15
N GLY A 615 -16.23 -4.53 3.84
CA GLY A 615 -17.17 -3.82 2.96
C GLY A 615 -16.61 -2.52 2.37
N ASP A 616 -17.48 -1.73 1.73
CA ASP A 616 -17.12 -0.52 1.00
C ASP A 616 -17.17 0.77 1.83
N LYS A 617 -17.61 0.68 3.10
CA LYS A 617 -17.88 1.83 3.97
C LYS A 617 -17.14 1.80 5.30
N PRO A 618 -15.80 1.95 5.31
CA PRO A 618 -15.10 2.34 6.53
C PRO A 618 -15.49 3.77 6.88
N GLU A 619 -16.36 3.94 7.87
CA GLU A 619 -17.00 5.22 8.19
C GLU A 619 -16.81 5.64 9.65
N GLY A 620 -16.20 4.82 10.52
CA GLY A 620 -15.76 5.29 11.83
C GLY A 620 -14.24 5.26 11.97
N LEU A 621 -13.64 6.34 12.48
CA LEU A 621 -12.20 6.45 12.75
C LEU A 621 -11.92 7.03 14.14
N ALA A 622 -11.04 6.41 14.91
CA ALA A 622 -10.59 6.92 16.20
C ALA A 622 -9.09 6.76 16.41
N LEU A 623 -8.50 7.67 17.19
CA LEU A 623 -7.10 7.62 17.65
C LEU A 623 -7.04 7.09 19.09
N LEU A 624 -6.16 6.14 19.36
CA LEU A 624 -5.89 5.58 20.68
C LEU A 624 -4.75 6.33 21.38
N ASP A 625 -4.63 6.16 22.70
CA ASP A 625 -3.63 6.85 23.52
C ASP A 625 -2.18 6.48 23.17
N ASP A 626 -1.96 5.32 22.56
CA ASP A 626 -0.67 4.79 22.11
C ASP A 626 -0.33 5.19 20.66
N GLY A 627 -1.21 5.94 19.97
CA GLY A 627 -1.03 6.36 18.59
C GLY A 627 -1.62 5.40 17.56
N SER A 628 -2.16 4.25 17.98
CA SER A 628 -2.87 3.31 17.11
C SER A 628 -4.19 3.89 16.62
N LEU A 629 -4.68 3.38 15.49
CA LEU A 629 -5.98 3.75 14.94
C LEU A 629 -7.00 2.65 15.15
N ALA A 630 -8.25 3.04 15.35
CA ALA A 630 -9.38 2.14 15.27
C ALA A 630 -10.27 2.55 14.10
N VAL A 631 -10.67 1.57 13.29
CA VAL A 631 -11.61 1.74 12.18
C VAL A 631 -12.80 0.80 12.35
N ILE A 632 -13.99 1.26 12.00
CA ILE A 632 -15.20 0.42 11.97
C ILE A 632 -16.00 0.71 10.71
N ASN A 633 -16.67 -0.32 10.18
CA ASN A 633 -17.48 -0.19 8.98
C ASN A 633 -18.98 -0.05 9.25
N ASP A 634 -19.62 0.73 8.38
CA ASP A 634 -21.04 0.62 8.11
C ASP A 634 -21.28 -0.68 7.32
N ASN A 635 -22.30 -1.43 7.74
CA ASN A 635 -22.71 -2.68 7.11
C ASN A 635 -24.16 -2.64 6.60
N ASP A 636 -24.76 -1.45 6.49
CA ASP A 636 -26.12 -1.22 6.01
C ASP A 636 -27.17 -2.07 6.75
N PHE A 637 -26.94 -2.36 8.03
CA PHE A 637 -27.76 -3.27 8.86
C PHE A 637 -27.97 -4.67 8.25
N GLY A 638 -27.09 -5.08 7.33
CA GLY A 638 -27.15 -6.35 6.59
C GLY A 638 -28.16 -6.38 5.43
N LEU A 639 -28.67 -5.23 4.99
CA LEU A 639 -29.55 -5.13 3.82
C LEU A 639 -28.75 -5.26 2.51
N LEU A 640 -29.44 -5.63 1.43
CA LEU A 640 -28.89 -5.53 0.08
C LEU A 640 -29.03 -4.10 -0.43
N ASP A 641 -28.01 -3.63 -1.16
CA ASP A 641 -28.03 -2.43 -1.99
C ASP A 641 -28.88 -2.68 -3.27
N GLU A 642 -30.18 -2.89 -3.07
CA GLU A 642 -31.15 -3.13 -4.14
C GLU A 642 -32.48 -2.43 -3.85
N PRO A 643 -33.29 -2.14 -4.89
CA PRO A 643 -34.67 -1.68 -4.72
C PRO A 643 -35.49 -2.62 -3.82
N ILE A 644 -36.03 -2.08 -2.74
CA ILE A 644 -36.84 -2.86 -1.80
C ILE A 644 -38.23 -3.12 -2.40
N PRO A 645 -38.73 -4.38 -2.37
CA PRO A 645 -40.06 -4.69 -2.86
C PRO A 645 -41.15 -4.05 -2.00
N VAL A 646 -42.16 -3.52 -2.67
CA VAL A 646 -43.32 -2.87 -2.03
C VAL A 646 -44.35 -3.91 -1.54
N ASP A 647 -43.91 -4.83 -0.67
CA ASP A 647 -44.75 -5.92 -0.12
C ASP A 647 -44.61 -6.10 1.40
N GLY A 648 -43.94 -5.16 2.07
CA GLY A 648 -43.68 -5.21 3.52
C GLY A 648 -42.43 -6.00 3.93
N SER A 649 -41.69 -6.58 2.97
CA SER A 649 -40.43 -7.29 3.21
C SER A 649 -39.20 -6.49 2.80
N VAL A 650 -38.03 -6.91 3.28
CA VAL A 650 -36.72 -6.39 2.86
C VAL A 650 -35.84 -7.52 2.33
N PRO A 651 -35.02 -7.25 1.30
CA PRO A 651 -33.98 -8.17 0.88
C PRO A 651 -32.79 -8.10 1.85
N PHE A 652 -32.41 -9.24 2.42
CA PHE A 652 -31.17 -9.37 3.18
C PHE A 652 -30.10 -9.97 2.30
N ASN A 653 -28.86 -9.54 2.52
CA ASN A 653 -27.72 -10.19 1.92
C ASN A 653 -27.62 -11.63 2.50
N PRO A 654 -27.57 -12.69 1.66
CA PRO A 654 -27.38 -14.05 2.16
C PRO A 654 -26.07 -14.23 2.93
N ASP A 655 -25.06 -13.42 2.61
CA ASP A 655 -23.74 -13.37 3.24
C ASP A 655 -23.45 -11.89 3.62
N PRO A 656 -24.13 -11.36 4.66
CA PRO A 656 -24.10 -9.94 4.98
C PRO A 656 -22.70 -9.49 5.39
N THR A 657 -22.33 -8.28 4.96
CA THR A 657 -21.15 -7.58 5.45
C THR A 657 -21.19 -7.56 6.98
N GLN A 658 -20.15 -8.10 7.60
CA GLN A 658 -20.04 -8.11 9.04
C GLN A 658 -19.58 -6.74 9.52
N THR A 659 -20.04 -6.29 10.68
CA THR A 659 -19.41 -5.18 11.40
C THR A 659 -18.08 -5.67 11.97
N VAL A 660 -16.99 -5.03 11.60
CA VAL A 660 -15.63 -5.35 12.04
C VAL A 660 -15.02 -4.11 12.66
N LEU A 661 -14.46 -4.24 13.86
CA LEU A 661 -13.58 -3.23 14.44
C LEU A 661 -12.14 -3.62 14.11
N GLY A 662 -11.45 -2.81 13.31
CA GLY A 662 -10.02 -2.94 13.05
C GLY A 662 -9.21 -2.09 14.03
N ILE A 663 -8.15 -2.65 14.60
CA ILE A 663 -7.11 -1.90 15.32
C ILE A 663 -5.84 -1.94 14.49
N ILE A 664 -5.33 -0.76 14.15
CA ILE A 664 -4.13 -0.57 13.33
C ILE A 664 -3.03 -0.04 14.23
N GLU A 665 -2.04 -0.88 14.47
CA GLU A 665 -0.79 -0.55 15.15
C GLU A 665 0.27 -0.18 14.09
N PHE A 666 1.34 0.49 14.50
CA PHE A 666 2.42 0.83 13.58
C PHE A 666 3.75 0.36 14.18
N ASP A 667 4.54 -0.34 13.37
CA ASP A 667 5.86 -0.84 13.72
C ASP A 667 6.92 0.11 13.18
N PRO A 668 7.62 0.88 14.05
CA PRO A 668 8.58 1.88 13.62
C PRO A 668 9.73 1.28 12.82
N LEU A 669 10.11 1.93 11.73
CA LEU A 669 11.24 1.54 10.90
C LEU A 669 12.52 2.21 11.38
N VAL A 670 13.66 1.59 11.12
CA VAL A 670 14.98 2.12 11.43
C VAL A 670 15.84 2.29 10.19
N LEU A 671 16.77 3.25 10.22
CA LEU A 671 17.84 3.36 9.24
C LEU A 671 19.12 3.88 9.89
N ASP A 672 20.24 3.68 9.23
CA ASP A 672 21.45 4.43 9.52
C ASP A 672 21.51 5.71 8.68
N ALA A 673 21.44 6.85 9.33
CA ALA A 673 21.31 8.16 8.69
C ALA A 673 22.60 9.01 8.69
N SER A 674 23.69 8.53 9.29
CA SER A 674 24.89 9.35 9.50
C SER A 674 26.17 8.55 9.31
N ASP A 675 27.05 9.08 8.45
CA ASP A 675 28.39 8.53 8.19
C ASP A 675 29.49 9.06 9.16
N GLU A 676 29.13 9.78 10.22
CA GLU A 676 30.08 10.38 11.19
C GLU A 676 29.98 9.81 12.62
N ASP A 677 29.15 8.79 12.84
CA ASP A 677 29.06 8.15 14.16
C ASP A 677 30.06 7.00 14.35
N GLY A 678 30.58 6.46 13.23
CA GLY A 678 31.64 5.46 13.17
C GLY A 678 31.17 4.04 13.51
N SER A 679 29.89 3.75 13.35
CA SER A 679 29.26 2.46 13.61
C SER A 679 28.01 2.26 12.77
N ILE A 680 27.52 1.02 12.67
CA ILE A 680 26.16 0.78 12.18
C ILE A 680 25.18 1.19 13.29
N ASN A 681 24.36 2.20 13.05
CA ASN A 681 23.46 2.80 14.03
C ASN A 681 22.04 2.95 13.49
N LEU A 682 21.39 1.81 13.27
CA LEU A 682 19.98 1.76 12.90
C LEU A 682 19.11 2.36 14.02
N GLN A 683 18.48 3.50 13.74
CA GLN A 683 17.59 4.20 14.66
C GLN A 683 16.31 4.68 13.95
N ASN A 684 15.28 4.92 14.75
CA ASN A 684 14.04 5.52 14.28
C ASN A 684 14.15 7.05 14.27
N TYR A 685 13.76 7.68 13.16
CA TYR A 685 13.83 9.12 12.96
C TYR A 685 12.52 9.69 12.37
N PRO A 686 12.20 10.98 12.64
CA PRO A 686 11.01 11.64 12.10
C PRO A 686 11.24 12.11 10.65
N ILE A 687 11.51 11.17 9.75
CA ILE A 687 11.77 11.43 8.34
C ILE A 687 10.84 10.60 7.45
N PHE A 688 10.65 11.10 6.22
CA PHE A 688 9.98 10.40 5.14
C PHE A 688 11.03 9.97 4.11
N GLY A 689 10.95 8.75 3.59
CA GLY A 689 11.66 8.31 2.40
C GLY A 689 10.81 8.50 1.16
N LEU A 690 11.35 9.15 0.13
CA LEU A 690 10.75 9.17 -1.20
C LEU A 690 11.09 7.85 -1.90
N PHE A 691 10.11 7.14 -2.47
CA PHE A 691 10.38 5.83 -3.09
C PHE A 691 11.29 5.95 -4.30
N GLN A 692 10.96 6.86 -5.24
CA GLN A 692 11.81 7.23 -6.38
C GLN A 692 12.55 6.04 -7.01
N PRO A 693 11.79 5.12 -7.64
CA PRO A 693 12.39 3.90 -8.11
C PRO A 693 13.07 4.06 -9.46
N ASP A 694 14.26 3.45 -9.58
CA ASP A 694 15.02 3.35 -10.83
C ASP A 694 14.48 2.20 -11.72
N ALA A 695 14.47 0.97 -11.19
CA ALA A 695 13.95 -0.18 -11.94
C ALA A 695 12.52 -0.60 -11.56
N VAL A 696 11.82 -1.19 -12.55
CA VAL A 696 10.49 -1.77 -12.38
C VAL A 696 10.33 -3.10 -13.13
N ALA A 697 9.65 -4.07 -12.51
CA ALA A 697 9.30 -5.35 -13.13
C ALA A 697 7.87 -5.79 -12.76
N SER A 698 7.08 -6.23 -13.74
CA SER A 698 5.71 -6.72 -13.53
C SER A 698 5.61 -8.24 -13.58
N TYR A 699 4.64 -8.77 -12.85
CA TYR A 699 4.32 -10.20 -12.78
C TYR A 699 2.84 -10.42 -12.48
N GLU A 700 2.41 -11.69 -12.55
CA GLU A 700 1.04 -12.08 -12.26
C GLU A 700 0.99 -13.15 -11.16
N VAL A 701 0.06 -12.95 -10.22
CA VAL A 701 -0.36 -13.92 -9.20
C VAL A 701 -1.88 -14.05 -9.30
N ASP A 702 -2.38 -15.28 -9.42
CA ASP A 702 -3.81 -15.58 -9.54
C ASP A 702 -4.59 -14.79 -10.61
N GLY A 703 -3.89 -14.32 -11.65
CA GLY A 703 -4.44 -13.54 -12.75
C GLY A 703 -4.60 -12.04 -12.47
N ALA A 704 -4.12 -11.56 -11.33
CA ALA A 704 -3.94 -10.14 -11.04
C ALA A 704 -2.52 -9.70 -11.40
N THR A 705 -2.39 -8.51 -11.99
CA THR A 705 -1.11 -7.91 -12.34
C THR A 705 -0.58 -7.09 -11.17
N PHE A 706 0.68 -7.33 -10.83
CA PHE A 706 1.46 -6.54 -9.87
C PHE A 706 2.73 -6.03 -10.54
N TYR A 707 3.30 -4.96 -9.99
CA TYR A 707 4.64 -4.51 -10.36
C TYR A 707 5.48 -4.24 -9.12
N VAL A 708 6.77 -4.51 -9.24
CA VAL A 708 7.78 -4.37 -8.20
C VAL A 708 8.70 -3.23 -8.59
N THR A 709 9.09 -2.39 -7.63
CA THR A 709 10.00 -1.26 -7.85
C THR A 709 11.22 -1.35 -6.95
N ALA A 710 12.39 -0.96 -7.45
CA ALA A 710 13.63 -0.85 -6.68
C ALA A 710 13.87 0.62 -6.30
N ASN A 711 13.80 0.94 -5.00
CA ASN A 711 13.63 2.31 -4.51
C ASN A 711 14.97 2.98 -4.16
N GLU A 712 15.78 3.25 -5.19
CA GLU A 712 17.12 3.82 -5.09
C GLU A 712 17.08 5.28 -4.57
N GLY A 713 16.28 6.12 -5.22
CA GLY A 713 16.21 7.56 -5.01
C GLY A 713 17.22 8.34 -5.82
N ASP A 714 16.80 9.45 -6.46
CA ASP A 714 17.74 10.42 -7.04
C ASP A 714 17.29 11.87 -6.92
N ALA A 715 18.26 12.78 -7.00
CA ALA A 715 18.09 14.22 -6.85
C ALA A 715 18.58 14.95 -8.11
N ARG A 716 17.88 16.03 -8.51
CA ARG A 716 18.30 16.94 -9.60
C ARG A 716 19.16 18.11 -9.10
N ASP A 717 20.16 17.82 -8.26
CA ASP A 717 21.06 18.80 -7.61
C ASP A 717 20.37 19.81 -6.63
N GLU A 718 19.17 19.50 -6.15
CA GLU A 718 18.42 20.31 -5.17
C GLU A 718 18.56 19.83 -3.72
N ASP A 719 19.37 18.82 -3.46
CA ASP A 719 19.56 18.29 -2.11
C ASP A 719 20.20 19.31 -1.15
N VAL A 720 19.80 19.23 0.11
CA VAL A 720 20.36 20.01 1.20
C VAL A 720 20.60 19.13 2.41
N ARG A 721 21.53 19.54 3.27
CA ARG A 721 21.81 18.85 4.53
C ARG A 721 20.90 19.34 5.63
N VAL A 722 20.46 18.42 6.50
CA VAL A 722 19.63 18.76 7.67
C VAL A 722 20.30 19.79 8.59
N ALA A 723 21.64 19.77 8.73
CA ALA A 723 22.38 20.76 9.52
C ALA A 723 22.36 22.20 8.95
N ASP A 724 22.06 22.35 7.66
CA ASP A 724 22.10 23.63 6.94
C ASP A 724 20.73 24.32 6.81
N ILE A 725 19.65 23.61 7.16
CA ILE A 725 18.27 24.14 7.13
C ILE A 725 17.81 24.65 8.50
N ILE A 726 16.64 25.29 8.53
CA ILE A 726 15.95 25.68 9.75
C ILE A 726 14.82 24.68 9.94
N LEU A 727 14.76 24.01 11.09
CA LEU A 727 13.65 23.14 11.45
C LEU A 727 12.59 23.94 12.20
N ASP A 728 11.30 23.74 11.87
CA ASP A 728 10.20 24.35 12.60
C ASP A 728 10.30 23.92 14.09
N PRO A 729 10.34 24.87 15.04
CA PRO A 729 10.55 24.57 16.45
C PRO A 729 9.34 23.94 17.16
N THR A 730 8.16 23.97 16.53
CA THR A 730 6.94 23.32 16.99
C THR A 730 6.93 21.84 16.62
N VAL A 731 7.31 21.52 15.38
CA VAL A 731 7.42 20.15 14.87
C VAL A 731 8.67 19.46 15.41
N PHE A 732 9.81 20.15 15.42
CA PHE A 732 11.10 19.62 15.85
C PHE A 732 11.65 20.34 17.09
N PRO A 733 11.03 20.18 18.28
CA PRO A 733 11.47 20.86 19.50
C PRO A 733 12.88 20.45 19.96
N ASN A 734 13.41 19.35 19.43
CA ASN A 734 14.76 18.82 19.62
C ASN A 734 15.71 19.07 18.44
N ALA A 735 15.46 20.08 17.61
CA ALA A 735 16.27 20.39 16.41
C ALA A 735 17.79 20.33 16.61
N ALA A 736 18.33 20.83 17.72
CA ALA A 736 19.78 20.81 17.98
C ALA A 736 20.39 19.41 18.14
N GLU A 737 19.58 18.41 18.51
CA GLU A 737 19.99 17.00 18.55
C GLU A 737 19.90 16.36 17.16
N LEU A 738 18.79 16.59 16.46
CA LEU A 738 18.59 16.08 15.10
C LEU A 738 19.64 16.62 14.13
N GLN A 739 19.98 17.89 14.23
CA GLN A 739 20.97 18.56 13.37
C GLN A 739 22.43 18.28 13.75
N ASP A 740 22.72 17.40 14.72
CA ASP A 740 24.10 16.96 14.97
C ASP A 740 24.58 16.07 13.81
N ASP A 741 25.82 16.27 13.36
CA ASP A 741 26.39 15.51 12.23
C ASP A 741 26.39 13.99 12.47
N ALA A 742 26.43 13.55 13.73
CA ALA A 742 26.37 12.13 14.11
C ALA A 742 24.93 11.59 14.25
N VAL A 743 23.91 12.37 13.88
CA VAL A 743 22.48 12.01 13.95
C VAL A 743 21.85 12.16 12.56
N LEU A 744 21.20 13.29 12.25
CA LEU A 744 20.68 13.57 10.91
C LEU A 744 21.44 14.70 10.20
N GLY A 745 22.33 15.41 10.89
CA GLY A 745 22.91 16.67 10.38
C GLY A 745 23.53 16.57 8.98
N ARG A 746 24.11 15.41 8.66
CA ARG A 746 24.71 15.12 7.35
C ARG A 746 23.77 14.47 6.33
N LEU A 747 22.59 14.03 6.74
CA LEU A 747 21.61 13.41 5.85
C LEU A 747 21.21 14.40 4.75
N GLU A 748 21.29 13.95 3.51
CA GLU A 748 20.84 14.67 2.32
C GLU A 748 19.32 14.48 2.16
N ILE A 749 18.61 15.60 2.04
CA ILE A 749 17.16 15.66 1.94
C ILE A 749 16.73 16.62 0.82
N SER A 750 15.49 16.48 0.36
CA SER A 750 14.90 17.37 -0.63
C SER A 750 14.73 18.79 -0.10
N ALA A 751 15.13 19.78 -0.89
CA ALA A 751 14.93 21.19 -0.56
C ALA A 751 13.58 21.77 -0.97
N ILE A 752 12.75 21.01 -1.71
CA ILE A 752 11.50 21.52 -2.30
C ILE A 752 10.24 20.93 -1.67
N ASP A 753 10.36 19.88 -0.85
CA ASP A 753 9.20 19.14 -0.32
C ASP A 753 8.92 19.44 1.16
N GLY A 754 9.92 19.93 1.92
CA GLY A 754 9.85 19.99 3.40
C GLY A 754 9.24 21.25 4.02
N ASP A 755 9.05 22.33 3.27
CA ASP A 755 8.53 23.63 3.72
C ASP A 755 7.07 23.78 3.26
N LEU A 756 6.11 23.42 4.09
CA LEU A 756 4.70 23.28 3.69
C LEU A 756 3.99 24.64 3.57
N ASP A 757 4.41 25.66 4.33
CA ASP A 757 3.79 26.99 4.29
C ASP A 757 4.61 28.07 3.59
N GLY A 758 5.83 27.74 3.15
CA GLY A 758 6.72 28.60 2.39
C GLY A 758 7.37 29.70 3.25
N ASP A 759 7.46 29.54 4.57
CA ASP A 759 8.06 30.53 5.46
C ASP A 759 9.60 30.41 5.58
N GLY A 760 10.15 29.31 5.07
CA GLY A 760 11.58 29.03 4.98
C GLY A 760 12.15 28.22 6.15
N ASP A 761 11.32 27.72 7.07
CA ASP A 761 11.65 26.56 7.90
C ASP A 761 10.98 25.27 7.40
N TYR A 762 11.43 24.13 7.91
CA TYR A 762 11.02 22.82 7.44
C TYR A 762 10.08 22.18 8.46
N ASP A 763 8.90 21.78 7.98
CA ASP A 763 7.87 21.03 8.70
C ASP A 763 8.09 19.52 8.57
N GLN A 764 8.71 19.08 7.47
CA GLN A 764 8.95 17.68 7.15
C GLN A 764 10.34 17.49 6.54
N LEU A 765 10.89 16.29 6.71
CA LEU A 765 12.22 15.93 6.20
C LEU A 765 12.06 14.75 5.24
N PHE A 766 12.41 14.95 3.96
CA PHE A 766 12.27 13.96 2.90
C PHE A 766 13.65 13.49 2.43
N ALA A 767 14.05 12.29 2.84
CA ALA A 767 15.26 11.62 2.36
C ALA A 767 15.00 10.98 0.99
N TYR A 768 16.04 10.93 0.16
CA TYR A 768 16.01 10.26 -1.14
C TYR A 768 16.10 8.75 -0.96
N GLY A 769 15.29 8.05 -1.73
CA GLY A 769 15.24 6.59 -1.74
C GLY A 769 14.38 6.01 -0.62
N GLY A 770 13.69 4.92 -0.96
CA GLY A 770 12.95 4.12 0.01
C GLY A 770 13.85 3.14 0.76
N ARG A 771 15.10 2.93 0.32
CA ARG A 771 16.06 1.92 0.83
C ARG A 771 15.45 0.51 0.93
N SER A 772 14.60 0.20 -0.05
CA SER A 772 13.70 -0.96 -0.07
C SER A 772 13.34 -1.34 -1.49
N PHE A 773 12.65 -2.46 -1.65
CA PHE A 773 11.81 -2.68 -2.82
C PHE A 773 10.34 -2.70 -2.39
N THR A 774 9.43 -2.38 -3.31
CA THR A 774 8.00 -2.33 -3.04
C THR A 774 7.21 -3.08 -4.10
N ILE A 775 6.15 -3.78 -3.70
CA ILE A 775 5.16 -4.42 -4.57
C ILE A 775 3.91 -3.56 -4.60
N TRP A 776 3.44 -3.27 -5.82
CA TRP A 776 2.26 -2.46 -6.09
C TRP A 776 1.26 -3.28 -6.91
N ASP A 777 -0.03 -2.99 -6.71
CA ASP A 777 -1.07 -3.51 -7.60
C ASP A 777 -1.20 -2.67 -8.88
N SER A 778 -1.94 -3.18 -9.86
CA SER A 778 -2.19 -2.48 -11.13
C SER A 778 -2.85 -1.08 -11.00
N ARG A 779 -3.43 -0.74 -9.85
CA ARG A 779 -4.09 0.54 -9.55
C ARG A 779 -3.19 1.51 -8.75
N GLY A 780 -1.93 1.14 -8.51
CA GLY A 780 -0.95 1.94 -7.80
C GLY A 780 -1.12 1.93 -6.28
N ASN A 781 -1.78 0.92 -5.71
CA ASN A 781 -1.79 0.75 -4.25
C ASN A 781 -0.53 -0.01 -3.82
N LEU A 782 0.07 0.44 -2.72
CA LEU A 782 1.15 -0.30 -2.04
C LEU A 782 0.57 -1.59 -1.48
N VAL A 783 1.18 -2.73 -1.81
CA VAL A 783 0.76 -4.07 -1.37
C VAL A 783 1.75 -4.62 -0.34
N PHE A 784 3.05 -4.46 -0.60
CA PHE A 784 4.13 -4.85 0.29
C PHE A 784 5.30 -3.89 0.13
N ASP A 785 6.00 -3.58 1.21
CA ASP A 785 7.27 -2.86 1.19
C ASP A 785 8.25 -3.56 2.13
N SER A 786 9.50 -3.74 1.69
CA SER A 786 10.51 -4.44 2.50
C SER A 786 11.00 -3.64 3.72
N GLY A 787 10.38 -2.50 4.04
CA GLY A 787 10.65 -1.72 5.25
C GLY A 787 12.12 -1.34 5.37
N ASP A 788 12.75 -1.78 6.46
CA ASP A 788 14.16 -1.62 6.80
C ASP A 788 14.93 -2.97 6.73
N GLU A 789 14.33 -4.00 6.13
CA GLU A 789 14.89 -5.35 6.10
C GLU A 789 16.21 -5.39 5.34
N LEU A 790 16.32 -4.68 4.22
CA LEU A 790 17.55 -4.68 3.41
C LEU A 790 18.76 -4.13 4.20
N GLU A 791 18.58 -3.04 4.95
CA GLU A 791 19.64 -2.52 5.84
C GLU A 791 19.94 -3.49 6.98
N THR A 792 18.91 -4.07 7.60
CA THR A 792 19.09 -5.03 8.70
C THR A 792 19.85 -6.27 8.24
N ILE A 793 19.51 -6.81 7.07
CA ILE A 793 20.13 -7.99 6.46
C ILE A 793 21.59 -7.70 6.08
N THR A 794 21.83 -6.59 5.39
CA THR A 794 23.20 -6.21 4.97
C THR A 794 24.10 -5.91 6.18
N ALA A 795 23.59 -5.26 7.21
CA ALA A 795 24.29 -5.04 8.48
C ALA A 795 24.65 -6.37 9.18
N GLN A 796 23.76 -7.36 9.13
CA GLN A 796 23.98 -8.67 9.74
C GLN A 796 24.99 -9.52 8.96
N LEU A 797 24.85 -9.59 7.63
CA LEU A 797 25.61 -10.50 6.78
C LEU A 797 26.96 -9.91 6.34
N PHE A 798 27.00 -8.61 6.04
CA PHE A 798 28.17 -7.91 5.52
C PHE A 798 28.48 -6.61 6.29
N PRO A 799 28.66 -6.65 7.63
CA PRO A 799 28.82 -5.46 8.46
C PRO A 799 30.00 -4.56 8.09
N ASN A 800 31.04 -5.06 7.42
CA ASN A 800 32.18 -4.24 7.01
C ASN A 800 31.95 -3.49 5.68
N LEU A 801 30.89 -3.85 4.95
CA LEU A 801 30.49 -3.21 3.70
C LEU A 801 29.15 -2.47 3.81
N PHE A 802 28.56 -2.43 5.01
CA PHE A 802 27.31 -1.74 5.26
C PHE A 802 27.39 -0.28 4.79
N ASN A 803 26.39 0.14 4.00
CA ASN A 803 26.28 1.45 3.37
C ASN A 803 27.61 1.97 2.80
N SER A 804 28.36 1.10 2.11
CA SER A 804 29.69 1.39 1.55
C SER A 804 29.65 1.48 0.03
N GLN A 805 30.73 1.98 -0.58
CA GLN A 805 30.98 1.99 -2.03
C GLN A 805 31.56 0.65 -2.51
N GLY A 806 31.08 -0.48 -1.97
CA GLY A 806 31.57 -1.84 -2.28
C GLY A 806 32.94 -2.19 -1.69
N THR A 807 33.57 -1.28 -0.93
CA THR A 807 34.90 -1.48 -0.33
C THR A 807 34.89 -1.23 1.17
N ILE A 808 35.69 -2.00 1.92
CA ILE A 808 35.73 -1.90 3.39
C ILE A 808 36.24 -0.54 3.89
N ASP A 809 37.06 0.14 3.09
CA ASP A 809 37.62 1.45 3.42
C ASP A 809 36.57 2.58 3.24
N SER A 810 35.43 2.26 2.61
CA SER A 810 34.28 3.14 2.41
C SER A 810 33.08 2.76 3.28
N PHE A 811 33.27 1.89 4.28
CA PHE A 811 32.26 1.56 5.29
C PHE A 811 31.48 2.81 5.72
N ASP A 812 30.14 2.69 5.72
CA ASP A 812 29.20 3.70 6.26
C ASP A 812 29.11 5.03 5.47
N SER A 813 29.89 5.18 4.39
CA SER A 813 29.96 6.45 3.63
C SER A 813 28.69 6.82 2.85
N ARG A 814 27.68 5.93 2.78
CA ARG A 814 26.39 6.18 2.13
C ARG A 814 25.21 6.31 3.10
N SER A 815 25.42 6.13 4.41
CA SER A 815 24.34 6.24 5.41
C SER A 815 23.70 7.63 5.45
N ASN A 816 24.49 8.68 5.19
CA ASN A 816 23.97 10.05 5.10
C ASN A 816 23.33 10.40 3.73
N ALA A 817 23.24 9.46 2.80
CA ALA A 817 22.71 9.65 1.46
C ALA A 817 21.57 8.64 1.19
N LYS A 818 21.67 7.84 0.14
CA LYS A 818 20.66 6.86 -0.30
C LYS A 818 20.85 5.45 0.33
N GLY A 819 21.87 5.24 1.16
CA GLY A 819 22.08 3.99 1.92
C GLY A 819 22.53 2.80 1.07
N ILE A 820 21.70 1.75 0.99
CA ILE A 820 22.00 0.51 0.26
C ILE A 820 21.72 0.56 -1.25
N GLU A 821 20.94 1.54 -1.72
CA GLU A 821 20.65 1.83 -3.14
C GLU A 821 20.17 0.60 -3.95
N PRO A 822 18.91 0.15 -3.79
CA PRO A 822 18.32 -0.88 -4.63
C PRO A 822 18.03 -0.27 -6.01
N GLU A 823 18.73 -0.74 -7.02
CA GLU A 823 18.77 -0.12 -8.35
C GLU A 823 18.24 -1.09 -9.39
N GLY A 824 19.01 -2.13 -9.74
CA GLY A 824 18.58 -3.13 -10.71
C GLY A 824 17.49 -4.08 -10.19
N LEU A 825 16.56 -4.47 -11.06
CA LEU A 825 15.45 -5.39 -10.72
C LEU A 825 15.11 -6.33 -11.87
N VAL A 826 14.97 -7.62 -11.56
CA VAL A 826 14.34 -8.59 -12.47
C VAL A 826 13.47 -9.59 -11.70
N ILE A 827 12.37 -10.02 -12.30
CA ILE A 827 11.54 -11.10 -11.79
C ILE A 827 11.81 -12.37 -12.59
N GLY A 828 12.08 -13.47 -11.90
CA GLY A 828 12.25 -14.80 -12.48
C GLY A 828 11.24 -15.79 -11.93
N LYS A 829 10.86 -16.81 -12.71
CA LYS A 829 10.05 -17.93 -12.21
C LYS A 829 10.88 -19.21 -12.17
N ILE A 830 10.88 -19.88 -11.02
CA ILE A 830 11.51 -21.18 -10.80
C ILE A 830 10.42 -22.13 -10.29
N ASP A 831 10.15 -23.20 -11.02
CA ASP A 831 9.05 -24.15 -10.71
C ASP A 831 7.70 -23.44 -10.43
N ASP A 832 7.35 -22.45 -11.26
CA ASP A 832 6.15 -21.58 -11.18
C ASP A 832 6.12 -20.58 -10.01
N ILE A 833 7.11 -20.59 -9.11
CA ILE A 833 7.24 -19.63 -8.02
C ILE A 833 7.96 -18.37 -8.54
N PRO A 834 7.36 -17.17 -8.42
CA PRO A 834 8.01 -15.92 -8.79
C PRO A 834 8.98 -15.45 -7.70
N TYR A 835 10.17 -15.03 -8.12
CA TYR A 835 11.20 -14.45 -7.26
C TYR A 835 11.59 -13.06 -7.77
N ALA A 836 11.70 -12.09 -6.86
CA ALA A 836 12.33 -10.80 -7.12
C ALA A 836 13.83 -10.92 -6.87
N PHE A 837 14.63 -10.49 -7.84
CA PHE A 837 16.08 -10.32 -7.71
C PHE A 837 16.38 -8.82 -7.78
N VAL A 838 16.83 -8.25 -6.66
CA VAL A 838 17.08 -6.81 -6.51
C VAL A 838 18.59 -6.60 -6.36
N GLY A 839 19.20 -5.88 -7.30
CA GLY A 839 20.61 -5.47 -7.25
C GLY A 839 20.79 -4.31 -6.28
N LEU A 840 21.85 -4.36 -5.46
CA LEU A 840 22.21 -3.27 -4.55
C LEU A 840 23.47 -2.59 -5.10
N GLU A 841 23.32 -1.40 -5.67
CA GLU A 841 24.35 -0.71 -6.45
C GLU A 841 25.64 -0.53 -5.64
N ARG A 842 25.51 0.10 -4.46
CA ARG A 842 26.67 0.54 -3.68
C ARG A 842 27.38 -0.60 -2.97
N ILE A 843 26.70 -1.26 -2.02
CA ILE A 843 27.28 -2.38 -1.29
C ILE A 843 27.64 -3.55 -2.22
N GLY A 844 27.00 -3.64 -3.38
CA GLY A 844 27.14 -4.70 -4.36
C GLY A 844 26.25 -5.91 -4.03
N GLY A 845 26.15 -6.83 -4.98
CA GLY A 845 25.40 -8.09 -4.80
C GLY A 845 23.92 -7.99 -5.11
N VAL A 846 23.23 -9.11 -4.92
CA VAL A 846 21.80 -9.26 -5.22
C VAL A 846 21.08 -9.87 -4.04
N ILE A 847 19.95 -9.26 -3.67
CA ILE A 847 19.04 -9.78 -2.65
C ILE A 847 17.81 -10.38 -3.31
N ILE A 848 17.30 -11.47 -2.73
CA ILE A 848 16.32 -12.35 -3.34
C ILE A 848 15.13 -12.51 -2.42
N TYR A 849 13.92 -12.35 -2.97
CA TYR A 849 12.68 -12.57 -2.26
C TYR A 849 11.76 -13.50 -3.06
N ASP A 850 11.10 -14.42 -2.37
CA ASP A 850 9.92 -15.12 -2.86
C ASP A 850 8.74 -14.14 -2.82
N ILE A 851 8.11 -13.91 -3.97
CA ILE A 851 6.99 -12.96 -4.11
C ILE A 851 5.71 -13.69 -4.54
N SER A 852 5.61 -14.98 -4.22
CA SER A 852 4.41 -15.78 -4.53
C SER A 852 3.17 -15.28 -3.79
N ASP A 853 3.33 -14.82 -2.55
CA ASP A 853 2.35 -13.98 -1.86
C ASP A 853 2.77 -12.50 -2.01
N PRO A 854 2.04 -11.68 -2.78
CA PRO A 854 2.38 -10.27 -2.97
C PRO A 854 2.21 -9.42 -1.70
N THR A 855 1.50 -9.92 -0.68
CA THR A 855 1.25 -9.22 0.59
C THR A 855 2.25 -9.58 1.69
N ASP A 856 3.01 -10.65 1.51
CA ASP A 856 3.97 -11.17 2.49
C ASP A 856 5.19 -11.77 1.76
N ALA A 857 5.98 -10.90 1.12
CA ALA A 857 7.16 -11.34 0.39
C ALA A 857 8.25 -11.82 1.36
N GLU A 858 8.82 -13.00 1.10
CA GLU A 858 9.74 -13.67 2.03
C GLU A 858 11.20 -13.57 1.56
N PHE A 859 12.10 -13.15 2.44
CA PHE A 859 13.54 -13.12 2.16
C PHE A 859 14.09 -14.54 1.94
N VAL A 860 14.81 -14.74 0.84
CA VAL A 860 15.46 -16.02 0.49
C VAL A 860 16.94 -15.98 0.82
N ASP A 861 17.70 -15.11 0.16
CA ASP A 861 19.15 -14.99 0.35
C ASP A 861 19.66 -13.62 -0.11
N TYR A 862 20.86 -13.25 0.35
CA TYR A 862 21.62 -12.10 -0.13
C TYR A 862 23.03 -12.53 -0.51
N VAL A 863 23.33 -12.49 -1.81
CA VAL A 863 24.59 -12.98 -2.37
C VAL A 863 25.46 -11.81 -2.79
N ASN A 864 26.55 -11.58 -2.04
CA ASN A 864 27.59 -10.59 -2.35
C ASN A 864 29.00 -11.22 -2.22
N PRO A 865 29.56 -11.77 -3.30
CA PRO A 865 30.88 -12.40 -3.27
C PRO A 865 31.99 -11.37 -2.97
N THR A 866 32.80 -11.65 -1.94
CA THR A 866 33.92 -10.78 -1.54
C THR A 866 35.29 -11.37 -1.84
N ASN A 867 36.27 -10.48 -2.05
CA ASN A 867 37.67 -10.84 -2.25
C ASN A 867 38.38 -11.15 -0.91
N GLU A 868 39.69 -11.45 -0.95
CA GLU A 868 40.45 -11.80 0.26
C GLU A 868 40.62 -10.66 1.29
N ASN A 869 40.38 -9.40 0.90
CA ASN A 869 40.36 -8.24 1.78
C ASN A 869 38.97 -7.98 2.38
N GLY A 870 37.93 -8.60 1.82
CA GLY A 870 36.54 -8.37 2.21
C GLY A 870 35.83 -7.31 1.38
N ASP A 871 36.44 -6.77 0.33
CA ASP A 871 35.73 -5.90 -0.63
C ASP A 871 34.85 -6.75 -1.56
N ALA A 872 33.74 -6.19 -2.04
CA ALA A 872 32.92 -6.80 -3.06
C ALA A 872 33.75 -7.05 -4.34
N ILE A 873 33.51 -8.19 -4.99
CA ILE A 873 34.15 -8.52 -6.27
C ILE A 873 33.42 -7.82 -7.42
N ASP A 874 32.09 -7.85 -7.35
CA ASP A 874 31.18 -7.26 -8.32
C ASP A 874 30.50 -6.05 -7.65
N ILE A 875 30.58 -4.87 -8.27
CA ILE A 875 30.17 -3.57 -7.69
C ILE A 875 29.32 -2.83 -8.72
N ALA A 876 28.28 -2.14 -8.26
CA ALA A 876 27.23 -1.47 -9.04
C ALA A 876 26.43 -2.42 -9.96
N PRO A 877 25.68 -3.40 -9.41
CA PRO A 877 24.69 -4.15 -10.17
C PRO A 877 23.63 -3.24 -10.79
N GLU A 878 23.66 -3.09 -12.11
CA GLU A 878 22.79 -2.20 -12.86
C GLU A 878 21.79 -3.02 -13.70
N GLY A 879 22.30 -3.76 -14.70
CA GLY A 879 21.50 -4.63 -15.55
C GLY A 879 21.40 -6.08 -15.04
N LEU A 880 20.18 -6.54 -14.73
CA LEU A 880 19.90 -7.93 -14.38
C LEU A 880 19.10 -8.66 -15.49
N THR A 881 19.45 -9.91 -15.78
CA THR A 881 18.70 -10.77 -16.70
C THR A 881 18.52 -12.16 -16.10
N PHE A 882 17.26 -12.56 -15.89
CA PHE A 882 16.92 -13.93 -15.53
C PHE A 882 16.78 -14.80 -16.78
N ILE A 883 17.34 -16.02 -16.73
CA ILE A 883 17.24 -17.03 -17.79
C ILE A 883 16.62 -18.28 -17.18
N SER A 884 15.44 -18.66 -17.68
CA SER A 884 14.73 -19.85 -17.22
C SER A 884 15.53 -21.13 -17.46
N ALA A 885 15.23 -22.20 -16.72
CA ALA A 885 15.85 -23.51 -16.96
C ALA A 885 15.65 -24.00 -18.40
N ASP A 886 14.46 -23.77 -18.97
CA ASP A 886 14.12 -24.17 -20.34
C ASP A 886 14.91 -23.43 -21.41
N ASP A 887 15.24 -22.16 -21.16
CA ASP A 887 16.00 -21.29 -22.05
C ASP A 887 17.51 -21.38 -21.83
N SER A 888 17.92 -21.86 -20.66
CA SER A 888 19.32 -21.95 -20.27
C SER A 888 20.10 -23.00 -21.08
N PRO A 889 21.40 -22.77 -21.32
CA PRO A 889 22.26 -23.70 -22.06
C PRO A 889 22.58 -24.99 -21.29
N ASN A 890 22.46 -24.99 -19.96
CA ASN A 890 22.76 -26.10 -19.06
C ASN A 890 21.51 -26.77 -18.47
N GLY A 891 20.32 -26.24 -18.69
CA GLY A 891 19.05 -26.76 -18.15
C GLY A 891 18.76 -26.35 -16.71
N GLU A 892 19.45 -25.34 -16.19
CA GLU A 892 19.33 -24.82 -14.81
C GLU A 892 18.98 -23.34 -14.86
N PRO A 893 18.16 -22.80 -13.94
CA PRO A 893 17.88 -21.36 -13.90
C PRO A 893 19.17 -20.56 -13.66
N LEU A 894 19.35 -19.49 -14.44
CA LEU A 894 20.51 -18.59 -14.34
C LEU A 894 20.06 -17.16 -14.06
N LEU A 895 20.88 -16.43 -13.30
CA LEU A 895 20.79 -14.98 -13.19
C LEU A 895 22.09 -14.38 -13.73
N VAL A 896 21.97 -13.43 -14.65
CA VAL A 896 23.07 -12.64 -15.18
C VAL A 896 23.00 -11.26 -14.57
N ILE A 897 24.14 -10.78 -14.07
CA ILE A 897 24.26 -9.43 -13.52
C ILE A 897 25.43 -8.75 -14.22
N ALA A 898 25.17 -7.59 -14.80
CA ALA A 898 26.18 -6.69 -15.29
C ALA A 898 26.43 -5.60 -14.24
N ASN A 899 27.71 -5.37 -13.97
CA ASN A 899 28.17 -4.61 -12.82
C ASN A 899 29.09 -3.51 -13.32
N GLU A 900 28.61 -2.27 -13.27
CA GLU A 900 29.16 -1.13 -13.98
C GLU A 900 30.57 -0.78 -13.49
N VAL A 901 30.69 -0.49 -12.19
CA VAL A 901 31.93 -0.05 -11.54
C VAL A 901 33.01 -1.13 -11.61
N SER A 902 32.64 -2.39 -11.39
CA SER A 902 33.57 -3.51 -11.50
C SER A 902 33.88 -3.93 -12.95
N ASN A 903 33.09 -3.45 -13.92
CA ASN A 903 33.16 -3.79 -15.34
C ASN A 903 33.05 -5.30 -15.60
N THR A 904 32.21 -5.98 -14.82
CA THR A 904 32.02 -7.44 -14.87
C THR A 904 30.61 -7.83 -15.28
N THR A 905 30.51 -8.92 -16.02
CA THR A 905 29.25 -9.65 -16.22
C THR A 905 29.34 -10.99 -15.52
N THR A 906 28.59 -11.18 -14.45
CA THR A 906 28.62 -12.38 -13.61
C THR A 906 27.41 -13.26 -13.87
N ILE A 907 27.65 -14.57 -13.97
CA ILE A 907 26.62 -15.58 -14.18
C ILE A 907 26.46 -16.38 -12.90
N TYR A 908 25.27 -16.30 -12.32
CA TYR A 908 24.83 -17.08 -11.19
C TYR A 908 23.95 -18.24 -11.68
N GLN A 909 24.03 -19.38 -11.00
CA GLN A 909 23.12 -20.51 -11.17
C GLN A 909 22.34 -20.69 -9.88
N ALA A 910 21.03 -20.90 -10.02
CA ALA A 910 20.16 -21.28 -8.91
C ALA A 910 20.61 -22.61 -8.28
N VAL A 911 20.66 -22.62 -6.95
CA VAL A 911 20.71 -23.84 -6.14
C VAL A 911 19.31 -24.07 -5.63
N LEU A 912 18.75 -25.23 -5.96
CA LEU A 912 17.39 -25.57 -5.60
C LEU A 912 17.40 -26.52 -4.41
N SER A 913 16.50 -26.29 -3.46
CA SER A 913 16.22 -27.22 -2.36
C SER A 913 14.92 -27.98 -2.62
N ASP A 914 14.93 -29.25 -2.23
CA ASP A 914 13.72 -30.07 -2.12
C ASP A 914 12.89 -29.68 -0.88
N PHE A 915 13.48 -28.95 0.07
CA PHE A 915 12.89 -28.52 1.32
C PHE A 915 12.21 -27.17 1.11
N ASP A 916 10.88 -27.20 1.00
CA ASP A 916 10.03 -26.11 0.55
C ASP A 916 9.01 -25.67 1.62
N THR A 917 9.18 -26.12 2.86
CA THR A 917 8.23 -25.83 3.93
C THR A 917 8.91 -25.68 5.27
N ASP A 918 8.79 -24.51 5.86
CA ASP A 918 9.25 -24.25 7.22
C ASP A 918 8.36 -24.93 8.25
N ILE A 919 9.01 -25.59 9.22
CA ILE A 919 8.34 -26.23 10.35
C ILE A 919 8.62 -25.44 11.61
N PHE A 920 7.55 -24.96 12.24
CA PHE A 920 7.58 -24.25 13.50
C PHE A 920 7.27 -25.18 14.67
N ARG A 921 7.88 -24.92 15.82
CA ARG A 921 7.66 -25.68 17.05
C ARG A 921 6.63 -25.00 17.92
N PHE A 922 5.52 -25.70 18.16
CA PHE A 922 4.44 -25.27 19.04
C PHE A 922 4.46 -26.07 20.34
N ARG A 923 4.57 -25.38 21.49
CA ARG A 923 4.47 -25.99 22.82
C ARG A 923 3.03 -25.87 23.33
N SER A 924 2.44 -27.00 23.70
CA SER A 924 1.11 -27.02 24.33
C SER A 924 1.15 -26.51 25.77
N GLU A 925 0.26 -25.58 26.10
CA GLU A 925 0.09 -25.00 27.44
C GLU A 925 -0.95 -25.73 28.30
N VAL A 926 -1.48 -26.86 27.82
CA VAL A 926 -2.46 -27.64 28.58
C VAL A 926 -1.83 -28.17 29.87
N ALA A 927 -2.42 -27.79 31.01
CA ALA A 927 -1.87 -28.05 32.33
C ALA A 927 -1.58 -29.54 32.59
N GLY A 928 -0.29 -29.87 32.75
CA GLY A 928 0.20 -31.23 33.00
C GLY A 928 0.49 -32.04 31.73
N GLN A 929 0.40 -31.43 30.55
CA GLN A 929 0.58 -32.08 29.25
C GLN A 929 1.63 -31.43 28.34
N SER A 930 2.46 -30.48 28.81
CA SER A 930 3.49 -29.75 28.04
C SER A 930 4.14 -30.58 26.93
N SER A 931 3.59 -30.50 25.72
CA SER A 931 3.97 -31.34 24.56
C SER A 931 4.30 -30.48 23.37
N TYR A 932 5.05 -31.05 22.42
CA TYR A 932 5.51 -30.34 21.24
C TYR A 932 4.76 -30.83 20.00
N LEU A 933 4.29 -29.89 19.20
CA LEU A 933 3.74 -30.08 17.86
C LEU A 933 4.66 -29.36 16.88
N TYR A 934 4.90 -30.00 15.74
CA TYR A 934 5.73 -29.47 14.66
C TYR A 934 4.84 -29.38 13.42
N ALA A 935 4.62 -28.17 12.94
CA ALA A 935 3.69 -27.88 11.85
C ALA A 935 4.25 -26.73 10.98
N GLY A 936 3.92 -26.76 9.70
CA GLY A 936 4.27 -25.75 8.70
C GLY A 936 3.10 -25.47 7.76
N GLY A 937 3.27 -24.50 6.87
CA GLY A 937 2.23 -24.03 5.93
C GLY A 937 0.90 -23.70 6.62
N ASP A 938 -0.21 -23.99 5.93
CA ASP A 938 -1.59 -23.77 6.41
C ASP A 938 -1.86 -24.32 7.83
N GLU A 939 -1.16 -25.39 8.25
CA GLU A 939 -1.36 -25.95 9.58
C GLU A 939 -0.78 -25.02 10.66
N ALA A 940 0.39 -24.42 10.43
CA ALA A 940 0.99 -23.46 11.35
C ALA A 940 0.13 -22.19 11.46
N GLU A 941 -0.33 -21.65 10.33
CA GLU A 941 -1.27 -20.53 10.29
C GLU A 941 -2.58 -20.85 11.01
N SER A 942 -3.16 -22.02 10.74
CA SER A 942 -4.36 -22.47 11.43
C SER A 942 -4.14 -22.57 12.94
N ILE A 943 -2.94 -22.95 13.41
CA ILE A 943 -2.60 -22.99 14.84
C ILE A 943 -2.52 -21.58 15.42
N ARG A 944 -1.84 -20.66 14.72
CA ARG A 944 -1.75 -19.24 15.11
C ARG A 944 -3.13 -18.61 15.21
N ALA A 945 -3.96 -18.79 14.19
CA ALA A 945 -5.28 -18.19 14.12
C ALA A 945 -6.31 -18.80 15.08
N ASN A 946 -6.29 -20.13 15.28
CA ASN A 946 -7.39 -20.83 15.95
C ASN A 946 -7.02 -21.50 17.29
N PHE A 947 -5.73 -21.59 17.62
CA PHE A 947 -5.26 -22.39 18.75
C PHE A 947 -4.17 -21.73 19.61
N ALA A 948 -4.01 -20.40 19.53
CA ALA A 948 -3.03 -19.64 20.33
C ALA A 948 -3.18 -19.82 21.86
N ASP A 949 -4.40 -20.03 22.36
CA ASP A 949 -4.65 -20.33 23.78
C ASP A 949 -4.19 -21.73 24.21
N THR A 950 -3.98 -22.62 23.24
CA THR A 950 -3.59 -24.02 23.48
C THR A 950 -2.12 -24.24 23.22
N PHE A 951 -1.53 -23.51 22.27
CA PHE A 951 -0.16 -23.64 21.83
C PHE A 951 0.56 -22.30 21.85
N THR A 952 1.72 -22.27 22.49
CA THR A 952 2.70 -21.18 22.35
C THR A 952 3.72 -21.59 21.30
N GLU A 953 3.88 -20.78 20.26
CA GLU A 953 4.95 -20.95 19.29
C GLU A 953 6.30 -20.64 19.94
N GLU A 954 7.26 -21.55 19.81
CA GLU A 954 8.65 -21.37 20.27
C GLU A 954 9.57 -20.91 19.13
N GLY A 955 9.03 -20.78 17.91
CA GLY A 955 9.72 -20.32 16.69
C GLY A 955 9.98 -21.41 15.67
N PHE A 956 10.69 -21.03 14.60
CA PHE A 956 11.19 -21.93 13.55
C PHE A 956 12.03 -23.07 14.14
N ALA A 957 11.87 -24.28 13.61
CA ALA A 957 12.59 -25.48 14.04
C ALA A 957 13.52 -26.04 12.97
N PHE A 958 13.01 -26.23 11.76
CA PHE A 958 13.72 -26.77 10.59
C PHE A 958 12.83 -26.67 9.35
N THR A 959 13.41 -26.76 8.17
CA THR A 959 12.66 -26.84 6.90
C THR A 959 12.48 -28.32 6.53
N VAL A 960 11.42 -28.66 5.78
CA VAL A 960 11.08 -30.00 5.29
C VAL A 960 10.58 -29.92 3.86
N SER A 961 10.45 -31.07 3.20
CA SER A 961 9.71 -31.14 1.93
C SER A 961 8.25 -31.52 2.20
N ALA A 962 7.30 -30.67 1.80
CA ALA A 962 5.87 -30.95 1.90
C ALA A 962 5.48 -32.16 1.05
N GLU A 963 6.15 -32.39 -0.08
CA GLU A 963 5.84 -33.50 -0.99
C GLU A 963 6.83 -34.69 -0.85
N PRO A 964 6.40 -35.91 -1.20
CA PRO A 964 7.31 -37.06 -1.23
C PRO A 964 8.35 -36.92 -2.34
N GLN A 965 9.62 -37.14 -2.01
CA GLN A 965 10.74 -37.17 -2.97
C GLN A 965 11.49 -38.50 -2.92
N ASP A 966 12.12 -38.88 -4.04
CA ASP A 966 12.76 -40.20 -4.20
C ASP A 966 13.94 -40.44 -3.22
N ASP A 967 14.63 -39.37 -2.79
CA ASP A 967 15.80 -39.43 -1.90
C ASP A 967 15.47 -39.05 -0.43
N LEU A 968 14.21 -38.69 -0.14
CA LEU A 968 13.73 -38.38 1.21
C LEU A 968 12.93 -39.55 1.82
N ILE A 969 12.75 -39.50 3.14
CA ILE A 969 11.84 -40.40 3.87
C ILE A 969 10.63 -39.62 4.39
N ASP A 970 9.46 -40.25 4.32
CA ASP A 970 8.25 -39.70 4.93
C ASP A 970 8.27 -39.88 6.46
N LEU A 971 8.00 -38.80 7.19
CA LEU A 971 7.60 -38.86 8.59
C LEU A 971 6.07 -38.88 8.71
N TYR A 972 5.57 -39.75 9.57
CA TYR A 972 4.15 -39.91 9.86
C TYR A 972 3.85 -39.40 11.27
N ARG A 973 2.79 -38.60 11.39
CA ARG A 973 2.33 -38.04 12.66
C ARG A 973 1.39 -39.01 13.36
N PHE A 974 1.66 -39.24 14.64
CA PHE A 974 0.79 -39.95 15.56
C PHE A 974 0.42 -39.04 16.73
N ARG A 975 -0.88 -39.00 17.06
CA ARG A 975 -1.38 -38.37 18.27
C ARG A 975 -1.68 -39.41 19.34
N SER A 976 -1.18 -39.20 20.55
CA SER A 976 -1.45 -40.08 21.69
C SER A 976 -2.86 -39.85 22.28
N GLU A 977 -3.37 -40.80 23.06
CA GLU A 977 -4.59 -40.61 23.87
C GLU A 977 -4.51 -39.41 24.83
N GLN A 978 -3.31 -38.93 25.16
CA GLN A 978 -3.08 -37.75 26.00
C GLN A 978 -2.89 -36.45 25.19
N GLY A 979 -3.05 -36.47 23.87
CA GLY A 979 -2.93 -35.29 23.02
C GLY A 979 -1.48 -34.88 22.67
N THR A 980 -0.51 -35.77 22.88
CA THR A 980 0.91 -35.53 22.53
C THR A 980 1.25 -36.09 21.16
N TYR A 981 2.27 -35.53 20.50
CA TYR A 981 2.62 -35.90 19.13
C TYR A 981 3.93 -36.69 19.05
N LEU A 982 4.00 -37.58 18.07
CA LEU A 982 5.16 -38.41 17.74
C LEU A 982 5.28 -38.49 16.21
N TYR A 983 6.48 -38.25 15.71
CA TYR A 983 6.82 -38.29 14.28
C TYR A 983 7.79 -39.44 14.03
N VAL A 984 7.45 -40.32 13.09
CA VAL A 984 8.19 -41.57 12.85
C VAL A 984 8.26 -41.92 11.38
N GLY A 985 9.38 -42.53 10.97
CA GLY A 985 9.52 -43.07 9.61
C GLY A 985 8.62 -44.30 9.37
N GLU A 986 8.49 -44.69 8.11
CA GLU A 986 7.54 -45.72 7.65
C GLU A 986 7.66 -47.07 8.39
N ASP A 987 8.88 -47.55 8.65
CA ASP A 987 9.12 -48.82 9.35
C ASP A 987 8.62 -48.79 10.81
N GLU A 988 8.81 -47.66 11.50
CA GLU A 988 8.36 -47.48 12.88
C GLU A 988 6.84 -47.25 12.93
N ARG A 989 6.28 -46.46 12.01
CA ARG A 989 4.83 -46.34 11.77
C ARG A 989 4.19 -47.72 11.60
N ASN A 990 4.73 -48.55 10.71
CA ASN A 990 4.26 -49.92 10.49
C ASN A 990 4.35 -50.77 11.76
N SER A 991 5.40 -50.59 12.56
CA SER A 991 5.59 -51.29 13.84
C SER A 991 4.58 -50.86 14.91
N ILE A 992 4.25 -49.57 14.99
CA ILE A 992 3.24 -49.02 15.91
C ILE A 992 1.85 -49.56 15.55
N ASN A 993 1.46 -49.44 14.27
CA ASN A 993 0.15 -49.89 13.79
C ASN A 993 -0.08 -51.40 13.93
N ASN A 994 0.97 -52.21 13.73
CA ASN A 994 0.87 -53.66 13.85
C ASN A 994 0.98 -54.17 15.30
N ASN A 995 1.27 -53.29 16.27
CA ASN A 995 1.34 -53.64 17.69
C ASN A 995 0.05 -53.22 18.41
N PRO A 996 -0.82 -54.16 18.84
CA PRO A 996 -2.10 -53.84 19.45
C PRO A 996 -2.03 -53.00 20.73
N ASN A 997 -0.88 -53.01 21.43
CA ASN A 997 -0.69 -52.19 22.62
C ASN A 997 -0.31 -50.75 22.29
N LEU A 998 0.37 -50.52 21.16
CA LEU A 998 0.76 -49.17 20.73
C LEU A 998 -0.34 -48.52 19.90
N ALA A 999 -1.00 -49.28 19.01
CA ALA A 999 -2.16 -48.83 18.25
C ALA A 999 -3.40 -48.52 19.13
N ALA A 1000 -3.40 -48.94 20.40
CA ALA A 1000 -4.40 -48.52 21.37
C ALA A 1000 -4.07 -47.19 22.05
N VAL A 1001 -2.83 -46.72 21.96
CA VAL A 1001 -2.32 -45.52 22.65
C VAL A 1001 -2.03 -44.38 21.68
N PHE A 1002 -1.64 -44.70 20.44
CA PHE A 1002 -1.35 -43.74 19.37
C PHE A 1002 -2.32 -43.93 18.21
N THR A 1003 -2.85 -42.81 17.71
CA THR A 1003 -3.68 -42.72 16.51
C THR A 1003 -2.86 -42.07 15.40
N GLU A 1004 -2.69 -42.75 14.27
CA GLU A 1004 -2.05 -42.17 13.07
C GLU A 1004 -2.96 -41.06 12.52
N GLU A 1005 -2.40 -39.88 12.30
CA GLU A 1005 -3.09 -38.75 11.67
C GLU A 1005 -2.75 -38.62 10.18
N GLY A 1006 -1.62 -39.21 9.76
CA GLY A 1006 -1.22 -39.29 8.35
C GLY A 1006 0.28 -39.09 8.17
N ARG A 1007 0.68 -38.93 6.91
CA ARG A 1007 1.99 -38.38 6.55
C ARG A 1007 2.01 -36.91 6.99
N ALA A 1008 3.12 -36.48 7.60
CA ALA A 1008 3.34 -35.09 7.97
C ALA A 1008 4.15 -34.37 6.89
N PHE A 1009 5.37 -34.84 6.64
CA PHE A 1009 6.32 -34.23 5.71
C PHE A 1009 7.46 -35.20 5.38
N SER A 1010 8.32 -34.84 4.42
CA SER A 1010 9.52 -35.57 4.00
C SER A 1010 10.80 -34.92 4.52
N VAL A 1011 11.79 -35.73 4.90
CA VAL A 1011 13.10 -35.30 5.40
C VAL A 1011 14.19 -36.28 4.97
N TYR A 1012 15.46 -35.94 5.15
CA TYR A 1012 16.53 -36.92 4.98
C TYR A 1012 16.49 -37.98 6.10
N GLY A 1013 16.80 -39.23 5.74
CA GLY A 1013 16.86 -40.32 6.71
C GLY A 1013 18.05 -40.19 7.65
N ALA A 1014 17.88 -40.56 8.93
CA ALA A 1014 18.97 -40.48 9.91
C ALA A 1014 20.25 -41.21 9.45
N GLY A 1015 21.37 -40.50 9.44
CA GLY A 1015 22.68 -41.00 9.03
C GLY A 1015 22.93 -40.94 7.52
N SER A 1016 22.14 -40.19 6.76
CA SER A 1016 22.43 -39.88 5.35
C SER A 1016 23.68 -39.01 5.23
N GLY A 1017 23.88 -38.08 6.16
CA GLY A 1017 24.97 -37.10 6.13
C GLY A 1017 24.74 -35.97 5.13
N GLU A 1018 23.48 -35.74 4.76
CA GLU A 1018 23.08 -34.75 3.75
C GLU A 1018 22.61 -33.43 4.40
N ALA A 1019 22.12 -33.47 5.65
CA ALA A 1019 21.66 -32.27 6.37
C ALA A 1019 21.92 -32.35 7.89
N THR A 1020 21.30 -31.47 8.68
CA THR A 1020 21.52 -31.42 10.13
C THR A 1020 20.78 -32.53 10.86
N GLU A 1021 21.49 -33.31 11.67
CA GLU A 1021 20.92 -34.44 12.44
C GLU A 1021 20.03 -33.97 13.62
N PHE A 1022 18.75 -34.33 13.57
CA PHE A 1022 17.79 -34.13 14.66
C PHE A 1022 17.66 -35.37 15.53
N SER A 1023 17.92 -35.22 16.83
CA SER A 1023 17.78 -36.28 17.82
C SER A 1023 16.39 -36.28 18.46
N ARG A 1024 15.80 -37.46 18.68
CA ARG A 1024 14.52 -37.63 19.38
C ARG A 1024 14.73 -37.79 20.88
N PHE A 1025 14.14 -36.90 21.66
CA PHE A 1025 14.17 -36.90 23.12
C PHE A 1025 12.79 -37.28 23.68
N ARG A 1026 12.72 -38.39 24.42
CA ARG A 1026 11.48 -38.84 25.06
C ARG A 1026 11.42 -38.37 26.52
N ASN A 1027 10.30 -37.80 26.93
CA ASN A 1027 10.12 -37.34 28.30
C ASN A 1027 9.95 -38.51 29.29
N LEU A 1028 10.72 -38.51 30.38
CA LEU A 1028 10.70 -39.56 31.41
C LEU A 1028 9.51 -39.45 32.38
N ASN A 1029 8.99 -38.23 32.57
CA ASN A 1029 7.84 -37.96 33.43
C ASN A 1029 6.51 -38.17 32.67
N ASN A 1030 6.51 -37.95 31.35
CA ASN A 1030 5.41 -38.24 30.45
C ASN A 1030 5.89 -39.06 29.23
N PRO A 1031 5.88 -40.41 29.31
CA PRO A 1031 6.50 -41.30 28.32
C PRO A 1031 6.01 -41.19 26.87
N ASN A 1032 4.89 -40.52 26.61
CA ASN A 1032 4.33 -40.35 25.27
C ASN A 1032 4.64 -38.98 24.66
N ASN A 1033 5.42 -38.15 25.34
CA ASN A 1033 5.81 -36.82 24.90
C ASN A 1033 7.25 -36.84 24.34
N TYR A 1034 7.42 -36.25 23.17
CA TYR A 1034 8.65 -36.26 22.39
C TYR A 1034 9.04 -34.84 21.97
N LEU A 1035 10.34 -34.60 21.93
CA LEU A 1035 10.96 -33.36 21.46
C LEU A 1035 12.04 -33.73 20.45
N TYR A 1036 12.15 -32.97 19.37
CA TYR A 1036 13.17 -33.11 18.33
C TYR A 1036 14.05 -31.86 18.35
N ALA A 1037 15.34 -32.05 18.46
CA ALA A 1037 16.31 -30.96 18.56
C ALA A 1037 17.64 -31.35 17.92
N ALA A 1038 18.36 -30.35 17.41
CA ALA A 1038 19.67 -30.48 16.79
C ALA A 1038 20.73 -29.60 17.50
N GLY A 1039 21.98 -29.72 17.07
CA GLY A 1039 23.07 -28.82 17.44
C GLY A 1039 23.21 -28.52 18.94
N ALA A 1040 23.34 -27.23 19.27
CA ALA A 1040 23.54 -26.74 20.64
C ALA A 1040 22.33 -27.02 21.56
N GLU A 1041 21.11 -27.01 21.02
CA GLU A 1041 19.90 -27.32 21.79
C GLU A 1041 19.92 -28.79 22.22
N ALA A 1042 20.19 -29.71 21.30
CA ALA A 1042 20.33 -31.13 21.61
C ALA A 1042 21.43 -31.39 22.65
N GLU A 1043 22.56 -30.67 22.58
CA GLU A 1043 23.60 -30.72 23.61
C GLU A 1043 23.12 -30.20 24.97
N SER A 1044 22.39 -29.09 25.03
CA SER A 1044 21.84 -28.56 26.27
C SER A 1044 20.83 -29.55 26.88
N ILE A 1045 19.94 -30.15 26.09
CA ILE A 1045 18.99 -31.15 26.58
C ILE A 1045 19.72 -32.34 27.22
N ARG A 1046 20.78 -32.84 26.57
CA ARG A 1046 21.62 -33.93 27.10
C ARG A 1046 22.34 -33.56 28.39
N ASN A 1047 22.80 -32.32 28.54
CA ASN A 1047 23.62 -31.90 29.67
C ASN A 1047 22.77 -31.45 30.87
N ASP A 1048 21.74 -30.65 30.61
CA ASP A 1048 21.00 -29.90 31.62
C ASP A 1048 19.65 -30.57 31.95
N PHE A 1049 19.08 -31.33 31.01
CA PHE A 1049 17.74 -31.91 31.14
C PHE A 1049 17.71 -33.45 31.12
N ALA A 1050 18.85 -34.13 31.32
CA ALA A 1050 18.95 -35.60 31.34
C ALA A 1050 18.13 -36.32 32.43
N THR A 1051 17.58 -35.59 33.42
CA THR A 1051 16.64 -36.17 34.40
C THR A 1051 15.18 -36.09 33.95
N THR A 1052 14.90 -35.29 32.92
CA THR A 1052 13.57 -35.05 32.34
C THR A 1052 13.42 -35.76 31.00
N PHE A 1053 14.47 -35.77 30.16
CA PHE A 1053 14.47 -36.39 28.85
C PHE A 1053 15.50 -37.51 28.74
N VAL A 1054 15.17 -38.53 27.94
CA VAL A 1054 16.12 -39.53 27.46
C VAL A 1054 16.29 -39.37 25.96
N ASP A 1055 17.54 -39.24 25.52
CA ASP A 1055 17.93 -39.22 24.11
C ASP A 1055 17.78 -40.64 23.53
N GLU A 1056 16.95 -40.78 22.50
CA GLU A 1056 16.73 -42.02 21.76
C GLU A 1056 17.60 -42.13 20.49
N GLY A 1057 18.41 -41.09 20.20
CA GLY A 1057 19.30 -40.99 19.05
C GLY A 1057 18.72 -40.19 17.90
N ALA A 1058 19.47 -40.16 16.79
CA ALA A 1058 19.10 -39.53 15.53
C ALA A 1058 17.76 -40.10 15.00
N ALA A 1059 16.83 -39.22 14.66
CA ALA A 1059 15.54 -39.57 14.10
C ALA A 1059 15.47 -39.29 12.60
N PHE A 1060 16.02 -38.15 12.16
CA PHE A 1060 16.10 -37.71 10.77
C PHE A 1060 17.17 -36.62 10.62
N GLU A 1061 17.40 -36.18 9.38
CA GLU A 1061 18.22 -35.03 9.02
C GLU A 1061 17.37 -34.00 8.25
N SER A 1062 17.54 -32.71 8.50
CA SER A 1062 16.80 -31.60 7.87
C SER A 1062 17.64 -30.35 7.73
N GLU A 1063 17.22 -29.45 6.84
CA GLU A 1063 17.76 -28.10 6.69
C GLU A 1063 17.28 -27.19 7.85
N ILE A 1064 18.11 -26.23 8.25
CA ILE A 1064 17.90 -25.27 9.36
C ILE A 1064 18.36 -23.92 8.89
#